data_AF-A0A2K2VPG4-F1
#
_entry.id   AF-A0A2K2VPG4-F1
#
_cell.length_a   1.000
_cell.length_b   1.000
_cell.length_c   1.000
_cell.angle_alpha   90.00
_cell.angle_beta   90.00
_cell.angle_gamma   90.00
#
_symmetry.space_group_name_H-M   'P 1'
#
loop_
_entity.id
_entity.type
_entity.pdbx_description
1 polymer ?
#
loop_
_entity_poly.entity_id
_entity_poly.type
_entity_poly.pdbx_seq_one_letter_code
_entity_poly.pdbx_strand_id
1 'polypeptide(L)'
;MDKRVKLYILNKKNSYHHCVVLEPFRIFYNLSDDEKTPKVINYSYHAQIPNYIIDLMRSFYGAYNIFTKIYKLDDPLKKGIYHEKGAKFIDIMLAQIPVQKGLVAAELVDNYDMLKDDVSMQGSAIRVLLDNNLIKNTATPIHELFHIFQYSYCSFNNMWFMEGLARWAQNITHTRKDEREKLPQNKDELEALIKRAHDAEHFWRRLIKLVGDERLFIKRLLDNCVQEAQGIEKIFASKNRYKKNAWNKDEKKHPLNNKYIFKAIIDSLKECSAQKSSELDIFLEVLSDNIYTKAELFNTPQIQQFLKTLQKIDANTVHEDSGILYCDNYDTKTKTLTMAKLKCIELSEYELESLNAIEHLSGDLIISSSSVKNLNSFNSLKSVENLYITNSKNMQTLNGFNTLETLNALEISKNNSLADINGFNILCKKESTINDFIKITHNKKLRHVEFLNGLKVVNSSFYLHHNALVNLKGLENLQEVGASFSLSSNNLNDISALSKLKTVKGMLGLAYNNLSSLKGLENLKHIYTTKWNGKNRTLAIHDNPNLHDISALENVLNDEDYYIIVLIDSYLQYTKKPSVESNFHKNILELYESQTRRLIPTYKFVSKPTHDYKNFGKTTHSTKLTHMFDFELESDILIISFSGLNGWLGGMFNSRYPFIIGEMVTNKIFIMDKSDSWYHNGIDGLTSTMEETIEFIKNITVQKKYSKIICTGASMGGYMALLIGRLIGATNIVAFSPQTFLDEKNRKKYGDTRWSSEINKLNKPDIDKKYFDLKELYKETFDDTKIEIHYSKQIKLDEIHAKHLDNKKIKLIGYDDADHYIAVYLHKKGALEKIILKNLGMKRVKILFGDKWQKAVSKCKWLEAHHLNFKDIKSVITYCKNNEIKILFANNYTTQIEILKNEDLLRKNGLMFIVNKKETLQNFVDKQKFYDIMTEHNMSEYVPKYYSKSDDIKYPCMIKIKAGGAGRGVFLAYSKKDLKDISDDMIISEYLSSDTEYATSIFYKDGKILKDITFSKKSNKDIYILQQENKKDILTKREETRFLDIFKSIIEIFTPKGEYCQCSINYKIEDNKPKIFEINPRIGYTLAGFCDDFKDMIEVYLHETVKKQQNNDKKEWRTDEI
;
A
#
# COMPACT_ATOMS: atom_id res chain seq x y z
N MET A 1 56.31 43.03 50.43
CA MET A 1 56.38 44.21 49.53
C MET A 1 57.25 45.30 50.12
N ASP A 2 57.22 45.55 51.43
CA ASP A 2 57.86 46.73 52.06
C ASP A 2 59.38 46.89 51.85
N LYS A 3 60.14 45.80 51.60
CA LYS A 3 61.57 45.89 51.25
C LYS A 3 61.86 46.23 49.77
N ARG A 4 60.83 46.32 48.91
CA ARG A 4 60.93 46.48 47.44
C ARG A 4 60.27 47.75 46.91
N VAL A 5 59.66 48.56 47.77
CA VAL A 5 59.00 49.81 47.39
C VAL A 5 60.00 50.97 47.53
N LYS A 6 60.14 51.78 46.49
CA LYS A 6 60.96 53.00 46.50
C LYS A 6 60.10 54.23 46.26
N LEU A 7 60.27 55.28 47.07
CA LEU A 7 59.63 56.59 46.88
C LEU A 7 60.65 57.56 46.28
N TYR A 8 60.28 58.21 45.19
CA TYR A 8 61.04 59.27 44.53
C TYR A 8 60.29 60.59 44.70
N ILE A 9 60.99 61.60 45.22
CA ILE A 9 60.51 62.98 45.27
C ILE A 9 61.05 63.68 44.02
N LEU A 10 60.13 64.07 43.13
CA LEU A 10 60.45 64.62 41.81
C LEU A 10 60.57 66.15 41.89
N ASN A 11 61.28 66.74 40.92
CA ASN A 11 61.45 68.19 40.84
C ASN A 11 60.08 68.90 40.73
N LYS A 12 59.85 69.98 41.50
CA LYS A 12 58.62 70.80 41.47
C LYS A 12 58.30 71.42 40.09
N LYS A 13 59.23 71.42 39.13
CA LYS A 13 58.99 71.83 37.74
C LYS A 13 58.27 70.77 36.89
N ASN A 14 58.22 69.52 37.36
CA ASN A 14 57.52 68.43 36.67
C ASN A 14 56.02 68.48 36.95
N SER A 15 55.22 67.91 36.05
CA SER A 15 53.76 67.83 36.23
C SER A 15 53.33 66.88 37.36
N TYR A 16 54.23 65.99 37.81
CA TYR A 16 54.08 65.11 38.98
C TYR A 16 55.25 65.29 39.94
N HIS A 17 54.96 65.32 41.25
CA HIS A 17 55.92 65.59 42.33
C HIS A 17 56.37 64.34 43.07
N HIS A 18 55.60 63.25 43.00
CA HIS A 18 55.94 62.00 43.67
C HIS A 18 55.80 60.84 42.70
N CYS A 19 56.75 59.90 42.75
CA CYS A 19 56.64 58.62 42.08
C CYS A 19 56.97 57.50 43.07
N VAL A 20 56.07 56.54 43.21
CA VAL A 20 56.34 55.32 43.98
C VAL A 20 56.52 54.17 43.01
N VAL A 21 57.62 53.44 43.19
CA VAL A 21 58.01 52.34 42.32
C VAL A 21 57.90 51.00 43.06
N LEU A 22 57.26 50.06 42.38
CA LEU A 22 57.33 48.63 42.65
C LEU A 22 57.28 47.90 41.32
N GLU A 23 58.46 47.49 40.83
CA GLU A 23 58.61 46.96 39.48
C GLU A 23 57.60 45.84 39.16
N PRO A 24 56.96 45.89 37.98
CA PRO A 24 57.21 46.83 36.87
C PRO A 24 56.42 48.16 36.94
N PHE A 25 55.72 48.46 38.04
CA PHE A 25 54.82 49.61 38.15
C PHE A 25 55.51 50.86 38.70
N ARG A 26 55.19 52.02 38.10
CA ARG A 26 55.56 53.35 38.59
C ARG A 26 54.27 54.17 38.77
N ILE A 27 53.95 54.59 40.00
CA ILE A 27 52.74 55.35 40.30
C ILE A 27 53.09 56.81 40.55
N PHE A 28 52.57 57.70 39.72
CA PHE A 28 52.83 59.14 39.76
C PHE A 28 51.63 59.89 40.36
N TYR A 29 51.90 60.74 41.35
CA TYR A 29 50.87 61.50 42.08
C TYR A 29 51.43 62.79 42.71
N ASN A 30 50.53 63.67 43.16
CA ASN A 30 50.87 64.89 43.89
C ASN A 30 50.31 64.86 45.33
N LEU A 31 50.84 65.75 46.18
CA LEU A 31 50.36 66.01 47.54
C LEU A 31 50.10 67.50 47.75
N SER A 32 49.94 68.25 46.66
CA SER A 32 49.89 69.72 46.66
C SER A 32 48.45 70.27 46.62
N ASP A 33 47.46 69.41 46.87
CA ASP A 33 46.03 69.72 46.73
C ASP A 33 45.64 70.22 45.33
N ASP A 34 45.96 69.41 44.32
CA ASP A 34 45.66 69.65 42.91
C ASP A 34 44.91 68.48 42.26
N GLU A 35 44.61 68.60 40.96
CA GLU A 35 43.93 67.54 40.19
C GLU A 35 44.67 66.20 40.17
N LYS A 36 45.94 66.10 40.57
CA LYS A 36 46.73 64.85 40.61
C LYS A 36 46.90 64.32 42.03
N THR A 37 46.31 65.01 42.99
CA THR A 37 46.37 64.67 44.41
C THR A 37 45.28 63.66 44.74
N PRO A 38 45.59 62.53 45.41
CA PRO A 38 44.58 61.59 45.88
C PRO A 38 43.56 62.28 46.79
N LYS A 39 42.25 62.05 46.59
CA LYS A 39 41.22 62.69 47.43
C LYS A 39 41.20 62.22 48.89
N VAL A 40 41.78 61.05 49.18
CA VAL A 40 41.89 60.52 50.54
C VAL A 40 43.38 60.34 50.89
N ILE A 41 43.91 61.23 51.72
CA ILE A 41 45.32 61.21 52.17
C ILE A 41 45.36 60.78 53.64
N ASN A 42 45.49 59.48 53.86
CA ASN A 42 45.70 58.90 55.18
C ASN A 42 47.02 58.12 55.18
N TYR A 43 47.79 58.17 56.26
CA TYR A 43 49.03 57.43 56.43
C TYR A 43 48.89 56.38 57.52
N SER A 44 49.52 55.23 57.35
CA SER A 44 49.81 54.31 58.47
C SER A 44 50.95 54.89 59.31
N TYR A 45 50.99 54.60 60.62
CA TYR A 45 51.96 55.17 61.55
C TYR A 45 53.40 54.90 61.05
N HIS A 46 54.15 55.99 60.76
CA HIS A 46 55.49 56.03 60.12
C HIS A 46 55.60 55.84 58.59
N ALA A 47 54.52 55.91 57.80
CA ALA A 47 54.59 55.82 56.34
C ALA A 47 54.80 57.20 55.65
N GLN A 48 55.75 57.30 54.70
CA GLN A 48 55.92 58.48 53.82
C GLN A 48 55.02 58.45 52.57
N ILE A 49 54.31 57.34 52.35
CA ILE A 49 53.47 57.09 51.16
C ILE A 49 52.00 57.02 51.62
N PRO A 50 51.05 57.73 50.98
CA PRO A 50 49.64 57.63 51.34
C PRO A 50 49.11 56.20 51.20
N ASN A 51 48.26 55.76 52.14
CA ASN A 51 47.65 54.43 52.13
C ASN A 51 46.90 54.15 50.82
N TYR A 52 46.27 55.18 50.22
CA TYR A 52 45.64 55.09 48.90
C TYR A 52 46.60 54.59 47.81
N ILE A 53 47.83 55.13 47.77
CA ILE A 53 48.85 54.74 46.80
C ILE A 53 49.34 53.32 47.09
N ILE A 54 49.53 52.97 48.37
CA ILE A 54 49.90 51.61 48.79
C ILE A 54 48.84 50.59 48.34
N ASP A 55 47.56 50.90 48.52
CA ASP A 55 46.45 50.03 48.14
C ASP A 55 46.38 49.85 46.61
N LEU A 56 46.57 50.92 45.82
CA LEU A 56 46.69 50.83 44.36
C LEU A 56 47.86 49.94 43.94
N MET A 57 49.04 50.13 44.53
CA MET A 57 50.21 49.30 44.24
C MET A 57 49.96 47.82 44.54
N ARG A 58 49.34 47.52 45.68
CA ARG A 58 48.96 46.15 46.06
C ARG A 58 47.99 45.55 45.05
N SER A 59 47.01 46.33 44.61
CA SER A 59 46.03 45.89 43.60
C SER A 59 46.69 45.56 42.27
N PHE A 60 47.50 46.47 41.72
CA PHE A 60 48.20 46.25 40.44
C PHE A 60 49.20 45.10 40.53
N TYR A 61 50.06 45.09 41.54
CA TYR A 61 51.06 44.05 41.72
C TYR A 61 50.42 42.68 41.98
N GLY A 62 49.34 42.64 42.76
CA GLY A 62 48.56 41.43 43.01
C GLY A 62 47.96 40.88 41.73
N ALA A 63 47.20 41.70 40.99
CA ALA A 63 46.59 41.30 39.73
C ALA A 63 47.62 40.88 38.67
N TYR A 64 48.73 41.62 38.54
CA TYR A 64 49.81 41.28 37.61
C TYR A 64 50.43 39.90 37.89
N ASN A 65 50.66 39.58 39.18
CA ASN A 65 51.14 38.25 39.56
C ASN A 65 50.09 37.18 39.32
N ILE A 66 48.80 37.47 39.55
CA ILE A 66 47.73 36.53 39.24
C ILE A 66 47.73 36.23 37.73
N PHE A 67 47.73 37.25 36.87
CA PHE A 67 47.73 37.06 35.42
C PHE A 67 48.98 36.31 34.91
N THR A 68 50.17 36.72 35.32
CA THR A 68 51.42 36.13 34.81
C THR A 68 51.79 34.80 35.46
N LYS A 69 51.58 34.64 36.77
CA LYS A 69 52.05 33.45 37.52
C LYS A 69 50.96 32.40 37.72
N ILE A 70 49.70 32.80 37.89
CA ILE A 70 48.58 31.88 38.12
C ILE A 70 47.89 31.53 36.81
N TYR A 71 47.48 32.53 36.01
CA TYR A 71 46.84 32.31 34.69
C TYR A 71 47.84 32.07 33.56
N LYS A 72 49.15 32.24 33.84
CA LYS A 72 50.23 32.04 32.86
C LYS A 72 50.04 32.85 31.57
N LEU A 73 49.44 34.04 31.69
CA LEU A 73 49.36 34.98 30.59
C LEU A 73 50.75 35.53 30.26
N ASP A 74 50.98 35.78 28.98
CA ASP A 74 52.20 36.33 28.43
C ASP A 74 52.37 37.75 28.98
N ASP A 75 53.51 37.98 29.60
CA ASP A 75 53.85 39.26 30.21
C ASP A 75 54.00 40.34 29.10
N PRO A 76 53.20 41.42 29.11
CA PRO A 76 53.19 42.44 28.05
C PRO A 76 54.51 43.20 27.93
N LEU A 77 55.37 43.17 28.96
CA LEU A 77 56.70 43.77 28.94
C LEU A 77 57.79 42.80 28.47
N LYS A 78 57.46 41.51 28.28
CA LYS A 78 58.39 40.48 27.78
C LYS A 78 58.00 39.91 26.42
N LYS A 79 56.72 40.03 26.04
CA LYS A 79 56.19 39.49 24.79
C LYS A 79 54.95 40.30 24.35
N GLY A 80 54.73 40.34 23.03
CA GLY A 80 53.61 41.05 22.43
C GLY A 80 53.94 42.49 22.06
N ILE A 81 52.92 43.24 21.62
CA ILE A 81 53.12 44.53 20.91
C ILE A 81 53.83 45.59 21.77
N TYR A 82 53.62 45.61 23.08
CA TYR A 82 54.24 46.59 23.96
C TYR A 82 55.72 46.29 24.17
N HIS A 83 56.09 45.01 24.34
CA HIS A 83 57.49 44.57 24.35
C HIS A 83 58.20 44.84 23.03
N GLU A 84 57.57 44.54 21.89
CA GLU A 84 58.12 44.84 20.55
C GLU A 84 58.39 46.35 20.37
N LYS A 85 57.60 47.21 21.03
CA LYS A 85 57.80 48.67 21.05
C LYS A 85 58.78 49.15 22.13
N GLY A 86 59.37 48.25 22.92
CA GLY A 86 60.40 48.57 23.92
C GLY A 86 59.88 48.99 25.29
N ALA A 87 58.63 48.66 25.65
CA ALA A 87 58.07 48.95 26.97
C ALA A 87 58.84 48.22 28.09
N LYS A 88 59.29 48.95 29.10
CA LYS A 88 59.97 48.43 30.30
C LYS A 88 59.14 48.53 31.57
N PHE A 89 58.21 49.49 31.63
CA PHE A 89 57.41 49.78 32.82
C PHE A 89 55.93 49.95 32.49
N ILE A 90 55.09 49.93 33.53
CA ILE A 90 53.68 50.34 33.46
C ILE A 90 53.51 51.55 34.37
N ASP A 91 53.18 52.69 33.78
CA ASP A 91 53.07 53.97 34.46
C ASP A 91 51.63 54.27 34.79
N ILE A 92 51.33 54.35 36.09
CA ILE A 92 50.01 54.68 36.60
C ILE A 92 50.02 56.16 36.96
N MET A 93 49.30 56.96 36.18
CA MET A 93 49.23 58.40 36.31
C MET A 93 47.91 58.77 37.00
N LEU A 94 47.96 59.36 38.19
CA LEU A 94 46.75 59.83 38.88
C LEU A 94 46.36 61.24 38.41
N ALA A 95 45.11 61.41 38.00
CA ALA A 95 44.54 62.70 37.67
C ALA A 95 43.02 62.71 37.90
N GLN A 96 42.44 63.86 38.19
CA GLN A 96 41.00 64.08 38.22
C GLN A 96 40.47 63.98 36.80
N ILE A 97 39.51 63.08 36.58
CA ILE A 97 38.91 62.87 35.26
C ILE A 97 37.38 62.93 35.36
N PRO A 98 36.67 63.39 34.31
CA PRO A 98 35.24 63.72 34.39
C PRO A 98 34.30 62.53 34.69
N VAL A 99 34.82 61.29 34.72
CA VAL A 99 34.08 60.05 34.95
C VAL A 99 34.99 59.11 35.75
N GLN A 100 34.48 58.44 36.80
CA GLN A 100 35.23 57.45 37.61
C GLN A 100 35.65 56.20 36.78
N LYS A 101 36.55 56.36 35.81
CA LYS A 101 37.01 55.33 34.88
C LYS A 101 38.52 55.40 34.73
N GLY A 102 39.21 54.28 34.56
CA GLY A 102 40.59 54.34 34.08
C GLY A 102 40.62 54.49 32.55
N LEU A 103 41.78 54.92 32.02
CA LEU A 103 42.06 54.92 30.59
C LEU A 103 43.47 54.40 30.35
N VAL A 104 43.61 53.24 29.70
CA VAL A 104 44.89 52.77 29.17
C VAL A 104 45.21 53.50 27.86
N ALA A 105 46.39 54.12 27.77
CA ALA A 105 46.89 54.68 26.53
C ALA A 105 47.45 53.56 25.64
N ALA A 106 47.09 53.57 24.35
CA ALA A 106 47.61 52.61 23.37
C ALA A 106 49.07 52.90 22.96
N GLU A 107 49.62 54.04 23.36
CA GLU A 107 50.96 54.51 23.03
C GLU A 107 51.88 54.44 24.25
N LEU A 108 53.15 54.14 24.00
CA LEU A 108 54.17 54.18 25.03
C LEU A 108 54.53 55.63 25.33
N VAL A 109 54.68 55.94 26.61
CA VAL A 109 55.13 57.26 27.06
C VAL A 109 56.54 57.12 27.60
N ASP A 110 57.38 58.10 27.29
CA ASP A 110 58.69 58.22 27.89
C ASP A 110 58.66 59.28 28.99
N ASN A 111 58.75 58.84 30.24
CA ASN A 111 58.84 59.72 31.41
C ASN A 111 60.30 59.88 31.89
N TYR A 112 61.27 59.62 31.01
CA TYR A 112 62.71 59.72 31.24
C TYR A 112 63.12 60.94 32.08
N ASP A 113 62.67 62.14 31.68
CA ASP A 113 63.05 63.40 32.32
C ASP A 113 62.69 63.48 33.81
N MET A 114 61.65 62.75 34.24
CA MET A 114 61.19 62.75 35.62
C MET A 114 62.06 61.90 36.55
N LEU A 115 62.75 60.87 36.03
CA LEU A 115 63.54 59.90 36.81
C LEU A 115 65.01 59.86 36.37
N LYS A 116 65.50 60.97 35.81
CA LYS A 116 66.86 61.09 35.23
C LYS A 116 68.01 60.69 36.16
N ASP A 117 67.82 60.79 37.48
CA ASP A 117 68.86 60.51 38.48
C ASP A 117 69.00 59.01 38.82
N ASP A 118 68.13 58.13 38.28
CA ASP A 118 68.22 56.67 38.43
C ASP A 118 68.09 55.96 37.06
N VAL A 119 69.24 55.62 36.46
CA VAL A 119 69.33 54.97 35.13
C VAL A 119 68.57 53.65 35.06
N SER A 120 68.46 52.92 36.18
CA SER A 120 67.73 51.65 36.21
C SER A 120 66.23 51.83 36.00
N MET A 121 65.71 53.03 36.28
CA MET A 121 64.29 53.39 36.19
C MET A 121 63.93 54.11 34.88
N GLN A 122 64.84 54.18 33.91
CA GLN A 122 64.65 54.85 32.63
C GLN A 122 64.14 53.90 31.52
N GLY A 123 63.19 54.40 30.72
CA GLY A 123 62.67 53.71 29.54
C GLY A 123 61.17 53.91 29.32
N SER A 124 60.75 53.58 28.10
CA SER A 124 59.35 53.64 27.65
C SER A 124 58.42 52.82 28.53
N ALA A 125 57.23 53.35 28.79
CA ALA A 125 56.24 52.71 29.63
C ALA A 125 54.84 52.71 29.02
N ILE A 126 54.07 51.69 29.39
CA ILE A 126 52.64 51.63 29.07
C ILE A 126 51.93 52.56 30.05
N ARG A 127 51.25 53.61 29.54
CA ARG A 127 50.58 54.58 30.39
C ARG A 127 49.15 54.16 30.72
N VAL A 128 48.82 54.17 32.01
CA VAL A 128 47.47 53.98 32.56
C VAL A 128 47.10 55.26 33.30
N LEU A 129 46.05 55.94 32.85
CA LEU A 129 45.48 57.09 33.55
C LEU A 129 44.38 56.58 34.49
N LEU A 130 44.43 56.97 35.76
CA LEU A 130 43.40 56.61 36.75
C LEU A 130 42.88 57.84 37.47
N ASP A 131 41.60 57.78 37.83
CA ASP A 131 40.96 58.80 38.65
C ASP A 131 41.64 58.93 40.02
N ASN A 132 41.78 60.17 40.51
CA ASN A 132 42.39 60.46 41.81
C ASN A 132 41.46 60.16 43.00
N ASN A 133 40.22 59.71 42.76
CA ASN A 133 39.20 59.41 43.77
C ASN A 133 38.59 58.01 43.62
N LEU A 134 39.43 56.98 43.47
CA LEU A 134 38.95 55.61 43.45
C LEU A 134 38.48 55.16 44.85
N ILE A 135 37.35 54.45 44.90
CA ILE A 135 36.85 53.88 46.16
C ILE A 135 37.82 52.79 46.66
N LYS A 136 38.01 52.68 47.97
CA LYS A 136 38.83 51.62 48.58
C LYS A 136 38.33 50.24 48.13
N ASN A 137 39.23 49.34 47.73
CA ASN A 137 38.90 48.04 47.11
C ASN A 137 38.10 48.18 45.81
N THR A 138 38.46 49.14 44.94
CA THR A 138 37.91 49.18 43.58
C THR A 138 38.55 48.12 42.69
N ALA A 139 37.76 47.56 41.77
CA ALA A 139 38.26 46.66 40.73
C ALA A 139 38.79 47.39 39.48
N THR A 140 38.67 48.72 39.40
CA THR A 140 39.15 49.53 38.26
C THR A 140 40.63 49.28 37.91
N PRO A 141 41.57 49.22 38.87
CA PRO A 141 42.98 48.90 38.56
C PRO A 141 43.17 47.60 37.80
N ILE A 142 42.33 46.62 38.07
CA ILE A 142 42.43 45.26 37.55
C ILE A 142 41.80 45.16 36.18
N HIS A 143 40.71 45.90 35.95
CA HIS A 143 40.12 46.13 34.63
C HIS A 143 41.12 46.73 33.66
N GLU A 144 41.72 47.87 34.03
CA GLU A 144 42.69 48.56 33.16
C GLU A 144 43.95 47.71 32.95
N LEU A 145 44.42 47.02 33.98
CA LEU A 145 45.56 46.12 33.83
C LEU A 145 45.23 44.98 32.85
N PHE A 146 44.05 44.38 32.93
CA PHE A 146 43.67 43.28 32.04
C PHE A 146 43.55 43.72 30.58
N HIS A 147 43.09 44.96 30.32
CA HIS A 147 43.12 45.56 28.98
C HIS A 147 44.54 45.59 28.39
N ILE A 148 45.57 45.89 29.18
CA ILE A 148 46.97 45.84 28.73
C ILE A 148 47.35 44.43 28.27
N PHE A 149 46.93 43.39 29.02
CA PHE A 149 47.13 42.01 28.59
C PHE A 149 46.38 41.76 27.27
N GLN A 150 45.07 42.04 27.19
CA GLN A 150 44.28 41.81 25.97
C GLN A 150 44.89 42.49 24.72
N TYR A 151 45.28 43.76 24.83
CA TYR A 151 45.92 44.50 23.74
C TYR A 151 47.30 43.95 23.35
N SER A 152 48.00 43.27 24.27
CA SER A 152 49.27 42.62 23.97
C SER A 152 49.10 41.37 23.10
N TYR A 153 47.95 40.71 23.20
CA TYR A 153 47.64 39.48 22.49
C TYR A 153 47.09 39.71 21.08
N CYS A 154 46.02 40.51 20.92
CA CYS A 154 45.38 40.66 19.61
C CYS A 154 44.83 42.07 19.35
N SER A 155 44.50 42.34 18.09
CA SER A 155 43.95 43.63 17.63
C SER A 155 42.42 43.69 17.67
N PHE A 156 41.72 42.65 18.17
CA PHE A 156 40.26 42.63 18.21
C PHE A 156 39.73 43.48 19.37
N ASN A 157 39.03 44.57 19.04
CA ASN A 157 38.50 45.55 19.99
C ASN A 157 36.97 45.55 20.10
N ASN A 158 36.31 44.43 19.78
CA ASN A 158 34.87 44.28 19.88
C ASN A 158 34.42 44.40 21.35
N MET A 159 33.45 45.25 21.64
CA MET A 159 33.16 45.69 23.03
C MET A 159 32.73 44.53 23.95
N TRP A 160 31.87 43.63 23.50
CA TRP A 160 31.41 42.48 24.28
C TRP A 160 32.56 41.54 24.68
N PHE A 161 33.61 41.48 23.86
CA PHE A 161 34.83 40.73 24.11
C PHE A 161 35.78 41.52 25.02
N MET A 162 36.15 42.76 24.64
CA MET A 162 37.11 43.54 25.41
C MET A 162 36.58 43.95 26.79
N GLU A 163 35.48 44.70 26.81
CA GLU A 163 34.92 45.23 28.05
C GLU A 163 34.26 44.14 28.89
N GLY A 164 33.56 43.19 28.24
CA GLY A 164 32.92 42.07 28.93
C GLY A 164 33.93 41.15 29.63
N LEU A 165 35.04 40.80 28.95
CA LEU A 165 36.06 39.92 29.52
C LEU A 165 36.92 40.65 30.58
N ALA A 166 37.26 41.93 30.37
CA ALA A 166 37.93 42.73 31.40
C ALA A 166 37.06 42.89 32.66
N ARG A 167 35.75 43.07 32.48
CA ARG A 167 34.78 43.12 33.58
C ARG A 167 34.64 41.78 34.29
N TRP A 168 34.75 40.65 33.58
CA TRP A 168 34.89 39.33 34.19
C TRP A 168 36.18 39.23 35.03
N ALA A 169 37.33 39.67 34.50
CA ALA A 169 38.63 39.59 35.16
C ALA A 169 38.71 40.39 36.48
N GLN A 170 37.90 41.45 36.63
CA GLN A 170 37.74 42.17 37.90
C GLN A 170 37.38 41.25 39.08
N ASN A 171 36.60 40.19 38.82
CA ASN A 171 36.07 39.32 39.87
C ASN A 171 37.08 38.32 40.43
N ILE A 172 38.26 38.23 39.81
CA ILE A 172 39.37 37.39 40.27
C ILE A 172 39.87 37.87 41.65
N THR A 173 39.64 39.14 41.97
CA THR A 173 40.16 39.82 43.17
C THR A 173 39.09 40.54 43.99
N HIS A 174 37.90 40.75 43.41
CA HIS A 174 36.77 41.41 44.05
C HIS A 174 35.54 40.51 44.03
N THR A 175 34.99 40.23 45.20
CA THR A 175 33.77 39.42 45.31
C THR A 175 32.55 40.27 44.96
N ARG A 176 32.05 40.15 43.73
CA ARG A 176 30.74 40.68 43.29
C ARG A 176 29.69 39.56 43.30
N LYS A 177 28.41 39.93 43.24
CA LYS A 177 27.30 38.97 43.07
C LYS A 177 27.56 38.10 41.83
N ASP A 178 27.47 36.79 42.00
CA ASP A 178 27.75 35.81 40.94
C ASP A 178 26.55 35.63 40.01
N GLU A 179 26.24 36.67 39.25
CA GLU A 179 25.18 36.67 38.26
C GLU A 179 25.69 36.09 36.94
N ARG A 180 24.94 35.13 36.40
CA ARG A 180 25.23 34.40 35.16
C ARG A 180 23.97 34.34 34.32
N GLU A 181 24.11 34.58 33.02
CA GLU A 181 23.04 34.38 32.05
C GLU A 181 23.26 33.09 31.27
N LYS A 182 22.24 32.58 30.58
CA LYS A 182 22.41 31.41 29.70
C LYS A 182 23.26 31.78 28.48
N LEU A 183 24.00 30.80 27.96
CA LEU A 183 24.66 30.95 26.66
C LEU A 183 23.60 31.15 25.54
N PRO A 184 23.88 31.93 24.49
CA PRO A 184 22.97 32.06 23.34
C PRO A 184 22.54 30.71 22.78
N GLN A 185 21.23 30.52 22.63
CA GLN A 185 20.65 29.28 22.11
C GLN A 185 20.17 29.40 20.66
N ASN A 186 20.25 30.59 20.05
CA ASN A 186 19.91 30.86 18.66
C ASN A 186 20.67 32.09 18.14
N LYS A 187 20.54 32.35 16.83
CA LYS A 187 21.21 33.47 16.15
C LYS A 187 20.82 34.84 16.71
N ASP A 188 19.55 35.06 17.02
CA ASP A 188 19.06 36.37 17.52
C ASP A 188 19.65 36.70 18.90
N GLU A 189 19.74 35.70 19.78
CA GLU A 189 20.40 35.83 21.08
C GLU A 189 21.90 36.09 20.95
N LEU A 190 22.57 35.46 19.97
CA LEU A 190 23.99 35.72 19.68
C LEU A 190 24.20 37.15 19.16
N GLU A 191 23.31 37.63 18.28
CA GLU A 191 23.33 39.01 17.79
C GLU A 191 23.07 40.03 18.90
N ALA A 192 22.23 39.68 19.88
CA ALA A 192 21.99 40.51 21.06
C ALA A 192 23.23 40.57 21.97
N LEU A 193 23.97 39.47 22.13
CA LEU A 193 25.20 39.41 22.92
C LEU A 193 26.30 40.31 22.33
N ILE A 194 26.59 40.20 21.03
CA ILE A 194 27.72 40.91 20.41
C ILE A 194 27.57 42.45 20.37
N LYS A 195 26.36 42.95 20.63
CA LYS A 195 26.06 44.39 20.74
C LYS A 195 26.32 44.96 22.14
N ARG A 196 26.63 44.13 23.14
CA ARG A 196 26.85 44.53 24.54
C ARG A 196 28.27 45.05 24.81
N ALA A 197 28.45 45.69 25.97
CA ALA A 197 29.75 46.12 26.50
C ALA A 197 30.04 45.42 27.84
N HIS A 198 29.98 46.13 28.99
CA HIS A 198 30.29 45.55 30.31
C HIS A 198 29.37 44.38 30.71
N ASP A 199 28.07 44.45 30.38
CA ASP A 199 27.09 43.44 30.80
C ASP A 199 27.29 42.08 30.11
N ALA A 200 28.16 42.00 29.09
CA ALA A 200 28.62 40.72 28.55
C ALA A 200 29.43 39.90 29.59
N GLU A 201 29.79 40.47 30.74
CA GLU A 201 30.43 39.72 31.83
C GLU A 201 29.61 38.51 32.29
N HIS A 202 28.28 38.59 32.26
CA HIS A 202 27.41 37.50 32.70
C HIS A 202 27.51 36.28 31.78
N PHE A 203 27.61 36.51 30.47
CA PHE A 203 27.91 35.50 29.47
C PHE A 203 29.28 34.86 29.74
N TRP A 204 30.34 35.67 29.91
CA TRP A 204 31.69 35.16 30.14
C TRP A 204 31.77 34.30 31.40
N ARG A 205 31.13 34.72 32.50
CA ARG A 205 31.02 33.91 33.73
C ARG A 205 30.33 32.57 33.49
N ARG A 206 29.24 32.54 32.71
CA ARG A 206 28.55 31.28 32.38
C ARG A 206 29.44 30.37 31.55
N LEU A 207 30.03 30.89 30.48
CA LEU A 207 30.87 30.12 29.57
C LEU A 207 32.05 29.50 30.33
N ILE A 208 32.82 30.33 31.04
CA ILE A 208 33.99 29.91 31.81
C ILE A 208 33.62 28.87 32.87
N LYS A 209 32.47 29.04 33.53
CA LYS A 209 31.99 28.05 34.49
C LYS A 209 31.73 26.69 33.84
N LEU A 210 31.17 26.66 32.64
CA LEU A 210 30.90 25.43 31.88
C LEU A 210 32.19 24.78 31.34
N VAL A 211 33.25 25.56 31.10
CA VAL A 211 34.56 25.02 30.71
C VAL A 211 35.25 24.28 31.86
N GLY A 212 35.05 24.71 33.10
CA GLY A 212 35.59 24.06 34.30
C GLY A 212 37.05 24.40 34.62
N ASP A 213 37.95 24.47 33.62
CA ASP A 213 39.32 24.99 33.79
C ASP A 213 39.44 26.43 33.27
N GLU A 214 39.04 27.37 34.12
CA GLU A 214 39.06 28.80 33.84
C GLU A 214 40.45 29.32 33.42
N ARG A 215 41.53 28.85 34.05
CA ARG A 215 42.88 29.38 33.81
C ARG A 215 43.36 28.97 32.43
N LEU A 216 43.19 27.69 32.09
CA LEU A 216 43.56 27.18 30.78
C LEU A 216 42.74 27.86 29.68
N PHE A 217 41.42 27.98 29.89
CA PHE A 217 40.52 28.57 28.90
C PHE A 217 40.90 29.99 28.53
N ILE A 218 41.17 30.85 29.51
CA ILE A 218 41.51 32.26 29.24
C ILE A 218 42.84 32.38 28.49
N LYS A 219 43.84 31.57 28.84
CA LYS A 219 45.11 31.56 28.10
C LYS A 219 44.90 31.12 26.66
N ARG A 220 44.15 30.03 26.43
CA ARG A 220 43.86 29.52 25.09
C ARG A 220 43.02 30.47 24.26
N LEU A 221 42.04 31.14 24.87
CA LEU A 221 41.20 32.12 24.18
C LEU A 221 42.05 33.25 23.61
N LEU A 222 42.93 33.83 24.43
CA LEU A 222 43.82 34.90 23.97
C LEU A 222 44.83 34.41 22.93
N ASP A 223 45.41 33.21 23.11
CA ASP A 223 46.32 32.60 22.12
C ASP A 223 45.63 32.36 20.77
N ASN A 224 44.41 31.82 20.77
CA ASN A 224 43.67 31.53 19.55
C ASN A 224 43.20 32.81 18.87
N CYS A 225 42.86 33.87 19.62
CA CYS A 225 42.63 35.19 19.04
C CYS A 225 43.88 35.73 18.31
N VAL A 226 45.09 35.46 18.81
CA VAL A 226 46.33 35.83 18.10
C VAL A 226 46.45 35.08 16.78
N GLN A 227 46.20 33.77 16.79
CA GLN A 227 46.29 32.92 15.59
C GLN A 227 45.31 33.39 14.52
N GLU A 228 44.07 33.66 14.89
CA GLU A 228 43.05 34.17 13.98
C GLU A 228 43.42 35.54 13.42
N ALA A 229 43.88 36.47 14.26
CA ALA A 229 44.34 37.79 13.80
C ALA A 229 45.52 37.68 12.82
N GLN A 230 46.51 36.81 13.10
CA GLN A 230 47.63 36.56 12.18
C GLN A 230 47.19 35.90 10.87
N GLY A 231 46.19 35.03 10.90
CA GLY A 231 45.58 34.44 9.71
C GLY A 231 44.99 35.50 8.79
N ILE A 232 44.25 36.46 9.37
CA ILE A 232 43.70 37.61 8.64
C ILE A 232 44.82 38.46 8.02
N GLU A 233 45.86 38.78 8.79
CA GLU A 233 47.01 39.57 8.30
C GLU A 233 47.71 38.89 7.11
N LYS A 234 47.86 37.56 7.12
CA LYS A 234 48.43 36.80 5.99
C LYS A 234 47.56 36.86 4.74
N ILE A 235 46.24 36.81 4.89
CA ILE A 235 45.28 36.91 3.77
C ILE A 235 45.34 38.30 3.13
N PHE A 236 45.50 39.37 3.92
CA PHE A 236 45.61 40.73 3.38
C PHE A 236 47.01 41.06 2.83
N ALA A 237 48.07 40.46 3.38
CA ALA A 237 49.44 40.64 2.90
C ALA A 237 49.64 40.15 1.45
N SER A 238 48.92 39.10 1.02
CA SER A 238 48.96 38.61 -0.37
C SER A 238 48.29 39.55 -1.39
N LYS A 239 47.57 40.59 -0.93
CA LYS A 239 46.89 41.60 -1.76
C LYS A 239 47.63 42.95 -1.81
N ASN A 240 48.94 42.99 -1.54
CA ASN A 240 49.80 44.20 -1.56
C ASN A 240 49.36 45.34 -0.61
N ARG A 241 48.57 45.06 0.43
CA ARG A 241 48.15 46.05 1.43
C ARG A 241 48.39 45.57 2.86
N TYR A 242 49.64 45.40 3.31
CA TYR A 242 49.84 45.28 4.75
C TYR A 242 51.26 45.57 5.29
N LYS A 243 51.32 46.25 6.44
CA LYS A 243 52.46 46.30 7.39
C LYS A 243 52.01 45.60 8.68
N LYS A 244 52.83 44.70 9.24
CA LYS A 244 52.55 43.98 10.49
C LYS A 244 52.05 44.93 11.60
N ASN A 245 51.00 44.56 12.34
CA ASN A 245 50.41 45.32 13.45
C ASN A 245 49.81 46.71 13.10
N ALA A 246 49.34 46.94 11.87
CA ALA A 246 48.86 48.25 11.39
C ALA A 246 47.33 48.43 11.36
N TRP A 247 46.56 47.65 12.11
CA TRP A 247 45.09 47.79 12.15
C TRP A 247 44.68 49.20 12.64
N ASN A 248 43.88 49.90 11.86
CA ASN A 248 43.28 51.17 12.25
C ASN A 248 42.14 50.98 13.27
N LYS A 249 41.66 52.08 13.86
CA LYS A 249 40.65 52.03 14.94
C LYS A 249 39.34 51.37 14.52
N ASP A 250 38.91 51.53 13.28
CA ASP A 250 37.66 50.99 12.76
C ASP A 250 37.80 49.51 12.42
N GLU A 251 38.94 49.10 11.85
CA GLU A 251 39.29 47.71 11.59
C GLU A 251 39.32 46.89 12.87
N LYS A 252 39.92 47.43 13.95
CA LYS A 252 39.96 46.76 15.26
C LYS A 252 38.56 46.53 15.84
N LYS A 253 37.61 47.42 15.55
CA LYS A 253 36.23 47.36 16.08
C LYS A 253 35.21 46.77 15.09
N HIS A 254 35.67 46.29 13.93
CA HIS A 254 34.77 45.89 12.87
C HIS A 254 33.89 44.70 13.29
N PRO A 255 32.57 44.71 13.01
CA PRO A 255 31.68 43.60 13.38
C PRO A 255 32.10 42.24 12.81
N LEU A 256 32.75 42.22 11.63
CA LEU A 256 33.29 40.98 11.04
C LEU A 256 34.34 40.29 11.90
N ASN A 257 34.99 41.00 12.83
CA ASN A 257 35.94 40.39 13.77
C ASN A 257 35.27 39.35 14.67
N ASN A 258 33.96 39.46 14.89
CA ASN A 258 33.22 38.52 15.74
C ASN A 258 33.35 37.07 15.26
N LYS A 259 33.38 36.80 13.95
CA LYS A 259 33.49 35.43 13.42
C LYS A 259 34.81 34.76 13.82
N TYR A 260 35.88 35.55 13.90
CA TYR A 260 37.20 35.10 14.34
C TYR A 260 37.27 34.93 15.86
N ILE A 261 36.58 35.78 16.62
CA ILE A 261 36.42 35.60 18.07
C ILE A 261 35.60 34.33 18.36
N PHE A 262 34.54 34.04 17.60
CA PHE A 262 33.74 32.82 17.71
C PHE A 262 34.59 31.57 17.44
N LYS A 263 35.38 31.61 16.37
CA LYS A 263 36.33 30.55 16.03
C LYS A 263 37.34 30.30 17.15
N ALA A 264 37.93 31.38 17.70
CA ALA A 264 38.84 31.30 18.83
C ALA A 264 38.17 30.66 20.07
N ILE A 265 36.94 31.04 20.40
CA ILE A 265 36.16 30.43 21.49
C ILE A 265 35.99 28.92 21.27
N ILE A 266 35.56 28.49 20.07
CA ILE A 266 35.36 27.07 19.75
C ILE A 266 36.66 26.28 19.90
N ASP A 267 37.77 26.80 19.36
CA ASP A 267 39.04 26.09 19.41
C ASP A 267 39.59 26.03 20.83
N SER A 268 39.44 27.10 21.62
CA SER A 268 39.80 27.08 23.04
C SER A 268 38.94 26.11 23.85
N LEU A 269 37.65 25.97 23.54
CA LEU A 269 36.76 24.99 24.16
C LEU A 269 37.14 23.55 23.83
N LYS A 270 37.68 23.27 22.64
CA LYS A 270 38.19 21.93 22.27
C LYS A 270 39.49 21.60 22.99
N GLU A 271 40.35 22.61 23.19
CA GLU A 271 41.62 22.46 23.91
C GLU A 271 41.44 22.33 25.42
N CYS A 272 40.30 22.79 25.95
CA CYS A 272 39.92 22.61 27.34
C CYS A 272 39.00 21.38 27.47
N SER A 273 39.11 20.58 28.53
CA SER A 273 38.17 19.47 28.78
C SER A 273 36.82 19.97 29.30
N ALA A 274 36.12 20.81 28.52
CA ALA A 274 34.87 21.45 28.90
C ALA A 274 33.79 20.43 29.32
N GLN A 275 32.99 20.77 30.34
CA GLN A 275 31.90 19.90 30.79
C GLN A 275 30.81 19.84 29.71
N LYS A 276 30.49 18.64 29.23
CA LYS A 276 29.39 18.44 28.29
C LYS A 276 28.07 18.89 28.90
N SER A 277 27.37 19.79 28.20
CA SER A 277 26.02 20.21 28.56
C SER A 277 25.27 20.60 27.30
N SER A 278 23.96 20.34 27.26
CA SER A 278 23.12 20.68 26.11
C SER A 278 23.16 22.18 25.76
N GLU A 279 23.29 23.04 26.77
CA GLU A 279 23.41 24.50 26.58
C GLU A 279 24.71 24.88 25.83
N LEU A 280 25.83 24.23 26.18
CA LEU A 280 27.12 24.47 25.53
C LEU A 280 27.17 23.87 24.11
N ASP A 281 26.57 22.70 23.92
CA ASP A 281 26.50 22.05 22.60
C ASP A 281 25.67 22.90 21.60
N ILE A 282 24.49 23.39 22.02
CA ILE A 282 23.68 24.31 21.20
C ILE A 282 24.44 25.60 20.92
N PHE A 283 25.12 26.17 21.91
CA PHE A 283 25.90 27.38 21.71
C PHE A 283 27.05 27.18 20.70
N LEU A 284 27.72 26.03 20.73
CA LEU A 284 28.76 25.66 19.76
C LEU A 284 28.21 25.53 18.34
N GLU A 285 27.01 24.99 18.16
CA GLU A 285 26.31 24.95 16.87
C GLU A 285 25.99 26.36 16.37
N VAL A 286 25.40 27.21 17.22
CA VAL A 286 25.07 28.59 16.90
C VAL A 286 26.32 29.40 16.50
N LEU A 287 27.45 29.22 17.20
CA LEU A 287 28.71 29.86 16.81
C LEU A 287 29.21 29.35 15.46
N SER A 288 29.19 28.03 15.24
CA SER A 288 29.72 27.39 14.02
C SER A 288 28.97 27.84 12.76
N ASP A 289 27.65 27.98 12.85
CA ASP A 289 26.79 28.43 11.75
C ASP A 289 27.02 29.90 11.35
N ASN A 290 27.73 30.69 12.18
CA ASN A 290 28.00 32.11 11.95
C ASN A 290 29.47 32.43 11.61
N ILE A 291 30.28 31.42 11.27
CA ILE A 291 31.71 31.62 10.93
C ILE A 291 31.93 31.89 9.43
N TYR A 292 31.20 31.20 8.56
CA TYR A 292 31.40 31.24 7.10
C TYR A 292 30.26 31.99 6.40
N THR A 293 30.57 32.71 5.32
CA THR A 293 29.52 33.20 4.42
C THR A 293 28.89 32.03 3.68
N LYS A 294 27.67 32.23 3.15
CA LYS A 294 26.99 31.20 2.35
C LYS A 294 27.88 30.70 1.20
N ALA A 295 28.58 31.59 0.50
CA ALA A 295 29.51 31.22 -0.57
C ALA A 295 30.75 30.47 -0.06
N GLU A 296 31.33 30.86 1.09
CA GLU A 296 32.51 30.21 1.67
C GLU A 296 32.26 28.73 2.00
N LEU A 297 31.02 28.32 2.28
CA LEU A 297 30.64 26.91 2.48
C LEU A 297 30.86 26.03 1.22
N PHE A 298 30.86 26.62 0.03
CA PHE A 298 31.00 25.91 -1.25
C PHE A 298 32.45 25.92 -1.77
N ASN A 299 33.38 26.59 -1.11
CA ASN A 299 34.73 26.88 -1.64
C ASN A 299 35.73 25.71 -1.55
N THR A 300 35.28 24.47 -1.72
CA THR A 300 36.16 23.31 -1.87
C THR A 300 36.35 22.99 -3.35
N PRO A 301 37.54 22.53 -3.79
CA PRO A 301 37.77 22.19 -5.19
C PRO A 301 36.75 21.21 -5.77
N GLN A 302 36.32 20.22 -4.96
CA GLN A 302 35.32 19.22 -5.34
C GLN A 302 33.94 19.84 -5.55
N ILE A 303 33.47 20.68 -4.62
CA ILE A 303 32.16 21.37 -4.76
C ILE A 303 32.20 22.37 -5.91
N GLN A 304 33.30 23.11 -6.09
CA GLN A 304 33.43 24.04 -7.21
C GLN A 304 33.40 23.32 -8.56
N GLN A 305 34.03 22.14 -8.68
CA GLN A 305 33.95 21.33 -9.90
C GLN A 305 32.54 20.77 -10.13
N PHE A 306 31.89 20.27 -9.08
CA PHE A 306 30.48 19.87 -9.11
C PHE A 306 29.57 21.01 -9.61
N LEU A 307 29.74 22.22 -9.08
CA LEU A 307 28.94 23.37 -9.45
C LEU A 307 29.20 23.83 -10.89
N LYS A 308 30.41 23.70 -11.42
CA LYS A 308 30.68 23.92 -12.86
C LYS A 308 29.90 22.95 -13.73
N THR A 309 29.85 21.67 -13.35
CA THR A 309 29.03 20.68 -14.06
C THR A 309 27.55 20.97 -13.89
N LEU A 310 27.08 21.35 -12.70
CA LEU A 310 25.69 21.72 -12.46
C LEU A 310 25.29 22.95 -13.29
N GLN A 311 26.17 23.95 -13.42
CA GLN A 311 25.96 25.13 -14.26
C GLN A 311 25.85 24.78 -15.75
N LYS A 312 26.55 23.74 -16.22
CA LYS A 312 26.40 23.21 -17.59
C LYS A 312 25.04 22.52 -17.79
N ILE A 313 24.51 21.87 -16.75
CA ILE A 313 23.20 21.21 -16.79
C ILE A 313 22.07 22.23 -16.73
N ASP A 314 22.16 23.18 -15.80
CA ASP A 314 21.22 24.29 -15.63
C ASP A 314 21.95 25.54 -15.12
N ALA A 315 22.13 26.49 -16.03
CA ALA A 315 22.85 27.73 -15.76
C ALA A 315 22.16 28.61 -14.71
N ASN A 316 20.84 28.46 -14.48
CA ASN A 316 20.10 29.30 -13.55
C ASN A 316 20.20 28.83 -12.09
N THR A 317 20.66 27.60 -11.86
CA THR A 317 20.70 26.99 -10.52
C THR A 317 22.02 27.28 -9.79
N VAL A 318 23.05 27.80 -10.48
CA VAL A 318 24.36 28.10 -9.91
C VAL A 318 24.63 29.60 -10.00
N HIS A 319 25.04 30.18 -8.88
CA HIS A 319 25.38 31.59 -8.71
C HIS A 319 26.86 31.75 -8.40
N GLU A 320 27.39 32.97 -8.55
CA GLU A 320 28.78 33.31 -8.23
C GLU A 320 28.82 34.50 -7.27
N ASP A 321 29.62 34.38 -6.20
CA ASP A 321 29.97 35.50 -5.32
C ASP A 321 31.48 35.52 -5.12
N SER A 322 32.12 36.63 -5.47
CA SER A 322 33.56 36.86 -5.24
C SER A 322 34.47 35.76 -5.81
N GLY A 323 34.10 35.18 -6.96
CA GLY A 323 34.82 34.08 -7.62
C GLY A 323 34.53 32.68 -7.10
N ILE A 324 33.56 32.53 -6.18
CA ILE A 324 33.13 31.25 -5.61
C ILE A 324 31.74 30.92 -6.12
N LEU A 325 31.58 29.78 -6.78
CA LEU A 325 30.28 29.28 -7.19
C LEU A 325 29.50 28.78 -5.97
N TYR A 326 28.19 29.02 -5.91
CA TYR A 326 27.29 28.45 -4.91
C TYR A 326 25.93 28.10 -5.54
N CYS A 327 25.16 27.26 -4.86
CA CYS A 327 23.84 26.84 -5.31
C CYS A 327 22.88 26.86 -4.13
N ASP A 328 21.82 27.67 -4.22
CA ASP A 328 20.84 27.81 -3.14
C ASP A 328 20.05 26.53 -2.86
N ASN A 329 19.97 25.66 -3.87
CA ASN A 329 19.29 24.38 -3.81
C ASN A 329 20.18 23.22 -3.36
N TYR A 330 21.46 23.47 -3.04
CA TYR A 330 22.41 22.46 -2.58
C TYR A 330 22.87 22.73 -1.14
N ASP A 331 22.53 21.83 -0.22
CA ASP A 331 23.02 21.84 1.15
C ASP A 331 24.38 21.14 1.21
N THR A 332 25.45 21.87 1.56
CA THR A 332 26.82 21.33 1.60
C THR A 332 27.07 20.38 2.78
N LYS A 333 26.26 20.44 3.84
CA LYS A 333 26.39 19.62 5.04
C LYS A 333 25.71 18.27 4.85
N THR A 334 24.49 18.26 4.32
CA THR A 334 23.74 17.03 4.03
C THR A 334 24.02 16.47 2.64
N LYS A 335 24.69 17.26 1.78
CA LYS A 335 24.92 16.95 0.35
C LYS A 335 23.62 16.66 -0.40
N THR A 336 22.58 17.41 -0.04
CA THR A 336 21.25 17.31 -0.64
C THR A 336 21.11 18.34 -1.74
N LEU A 337 20.80 17.90 -2.97
CA LEU A 337 20.38 18.76 -4.07
C LEU A 337 18.86 18.69 -4.22
N THR A 338 18.19 19.84 -4.17
CA THR A 338 16.74 19.95 -4.36
C THR A 338 16.43 20.49 -5.75
N MET A 339 15.94 19.64 -6.65
CA MET A 339 15.60 20.05 -8.00
C MET A 339 14.67 19.03 -8.65
N ALA A 340 13.60 19.51 -9.29
CA ALA A 340 12.60 18.63 -9.91
C ALA A 340 13.21 17.59 -10.87
N LYS A 341 14.19 17.99 -11.70
CA LYS A 341 14.88 17.08 -12.65
C LYS A 341 16.35 17.48 -12.86
N LEU A 342 17.28 16.59 -12.52
CA LEU A 342 18.70 16.69 -12.87
C LEU A 342 18.95 15.98 -14.21
N LYS A 343 19.09 16.75 -15.30
CA LYS A 343 19.24 16.24 -16.67
C LYS A 343 20.71 16.16 -17.11
N CYS A 344 21.36 15.04 -16.84
CA CYS A 344 22.72 14.74 -17.28
C CYS A 344 22.73 14.27 -18.76
N ILE A 345 22.63 15.22 -19.69
CA ILE A 345 22.59 14.96 -21.14
C ILE A 345 23.96 15.24 -21.77
N GLU A 346 24.52 14.26 -22.49
CA GLU A 346 25.80 14.36 -23.20
C GLU A 346 26.96 14.91 -22.33
N LEU A 347 26.95 14.55 -21.05
CA LEU A 347 28.06 14.79 -20.13
C LEU A 347 29.14 13.74 -20.32
N SER A 348 30.40 14.16 -20.18
CA SER A 348 31.57 13.29 -20.12
C SER A 348 31.64 12.49 -18.82
N GLU A 349 32.47 11.45 -18.77
CA GLU A 349 32.70 10.64 -17.57
C GLU A 349 33.21 11.49 -16.39
N TYR A 350 34.14 12.42 -16.65
CA TYR A 350 34.67 13.35 -15.64
C TYR A 350 33.59 14.28 -15.07
N GLU A 351 32.71 14.80 -15.92
CA GLU A 351 31.60 15.64 -15.47
C GLU A 351 30.63 14.84 -14.60
N LEU A 352 30.27 13.62 -15.00
CA LEU A 352 29.43 12.75 -14.19
C LEU A 352 30.08 12.37 -12.87
N GLU A 353 31.40 12.14 -12.84
CA GLU A 353 32.15 11.84 -11.60
C GLU A 353 32.09 13.00 -10.60
N SER A 354 32.09 14.25 -11.07
CA SER A 354 31.92 15.42 -10.19
C SER A 354 30.58 15.43 -9.44
N LEU A 355 29.55 14.76 -9.97
CA LEU A 355 28.23 14.64 -9.33
C LEU A 355 28.23 13.65 -8.14
N ASN A 356 29.34 12.96 -7.86
CA ASN A 356 29.55 12.25 -6.59
C ASN A 356 29.53 13.19 -5.37
N ALA A 357 29.49 14.51 -5.58
CA ALA A 357 29.21 15.46 -4.51
C ALA A 357 27.82 15.26 -3.88
N ILE A 358 26.85 14.68 -4.61
CA ILE A 358 25.46 14.52 -4.15
C ILE A 358 25.27 13.20 -3.39
N GLU A 359 24.75 13.27 -2.16
CA GLU A 359 24.26 12.09 -1.42
C GLU A 359 22.74 11.93 -1.50
N HIS A 360 21.99 13.03 -1.62
CA HIS A 360 20.53 12.99 -1.73
C HIS A 360 20.05 13.91 -2.85
N LEU A 361 19.22 13.40 -3.76
CA LEU A 361 18.56 14.20 -4.79
C LEU A 361 17.03 14.19 -4.55
N SER A 362 16.47 15.36 -4.24
CA SER A 362 15.02 15.55 -4.15
C SER A 362 14.45 15.90 -5.53
N GLY A 363 14.26 14.86 -6.35
CA GLY A 363 13.67 14.90 -7.69
C GLY A 363 14.23 13.80 -8.61
N ASP A 364 13.95 13.92 -9.91
CA ASP A 364 14.35 12.92 -10.90
C ASP A 364 15.81 13.06 -11.32
N LEU A 365 16.54 11.95 -11.46
CA LEU A 365 17.83 11.89 -12.16
C LEU A 365 17.66 11.30 -13.56
N ILE A 366 18.02 12.06 -14.59
CA ILE A 366 17.95 11.64 -15.99
C ILE A 366 19.35 11.64 -16.59
N ILE A 367 19.85 10.49 -16.99
CA ILE A 367 21.15 10.30 -17.63
C ILE A 367 20.92 9.82 -19.07
N SER A 368 21.47 10.57 -20.03
CA SER A 368 21.46 10.24 -21.45
C SER A 368 22.74 10.76 -22.10
N SER A 369 23.75 9.91 -22.24
CA SER A 369 25.04 10.31 -22.81
C SER A 369 25.57 9.27 -23.78
N SER A 370 25.82 9.70 -25.01
CA SER A 370 26.40 8.86 -26.05
C SER A 370 27.93 8.79 -25.92
N SER A 371 28.56 9.68 -25.15
CA SER A 371 30.02 9.71 -24.97
C SER A 371 30.52 8.73 -23.89
N VAL A 372 29.65 8.26 -23.01
CA VAL A 372 30.02 7.42 -21.85
C VAL A 372 30.04 5.95 -22.24
N LYS A 373 31.21 5.31 -22.10
CA LYS A 373 31.37 3.86 -22.27
C LYS A 373 31.11 3.09 -20.98
N ASN A 374 31.53 3.62 -19.83
CA ASN A 374 31.32 3.02 -18.53
C ASN A 374 30.75 4.07 -17.58
N LEU A 375 29.59 3.81 -16.98
CA LEU A 375 29.00 4.73 -16.01
C LEU A 375 29.48 4.34 -14.60
N ASN A 376 30.53 5.02 -14.13
CA ASN A 376 31.21 4.76 -12.85
C ASN A 376 30.82 5.74 -11.72
N SER A 377 29.94 6.71 -12.00
CA SER A 377 29.60 7.82 -11.10
C SER A 377 28.38 7.54 -10.20
N PHE A 378 27.99 8.51 -9.38
CA PHE A 378 26.90 8.43 -8.38
C PHE A 378 27.11 7.38 -7.28
N ASN A 379 28.36 7.12 -6.90
CA ASN A 379 28.69 6.18 -5.83
C ASN A 379 28.54 6.76 -4.42
N SER A 380 28.19 8.03 -4.30
CA SER A 380 27.79 8.65 -3.02
C SER A 380 26.27 8.83 -2.89
N LEU A 381 25.52 8.66 -3.97
CA LEU A 381 24.07 8.91 -4.00
C LEU A 381 23.32 7.82 -3.23
N LYS A 382 22.68 8.21 -2.11
CA LYS A 382 21.88 7.36 -1.22
C LYS A 382 20.39 7.36 -1.55
N SER A 383 19.85 8.49 -2.00
CA SER A 383 18.42 8.59 -2.35
C SER A 383 18.17 9.48 -3.57
N VAL A 384 17.21 9.07 -4.39
CA VAL A 384 16.66 9.83 -5.52
C VAL A 384 15.17 9.54 -5.65
N GLU A 385 14.37 10.45 -6.24
CA GLU A 385 12.95 10.15 -6.48
C GLU A 385 12.80 9.11 -7.58
N ASN A 386 13.19 9.44 -8.82
CA ASN A 386 13.16 8.51 -9.95
C ASN A 386 14.49 8.53 -10.69
N LEU A 387 14.95 7.37 -11.16
CA LEU A 387 16.21 7.23 -11.88
C LEU A 387 15.95 6.75 -13.32
N TYR A 388 16.33 7.58 -14.29
CA TYR A 388 16.22 7.30 -15.72
C TYR A 388 17.61 7.27 -16.36
N ILE A 389 18.03 6.12 -16.86
CA ILE A 389 19.29 5.95 -17.61
C ILE A 389 18.92 5.47 -19.00
N THR A 390 18.82 6.42 -19.94
CA THR A 390 18.20 6.17 -21.24
C THR A 390 19.04 6.67 -22.41
N ASN A 391 18.92 6.02 -23.56
CA ASN A 391 19.53 6.45 -24.83
C ASN A 391 21.07 6.58 -24.83
N SER A 392 21.79 5.97 -23.88
CA SER A 392 23.26 5.94 -23.83
C SER A 392 23.81 4.80 -24.71
N LYS A 393 23.76 4.98 -26.03
CA LYS A 393 23.99 3.91 -27.02
C LYS A 393 25.37 3.23 -26.93
N ASN A 394 26.39 3.95 -26.46
CA ASN A 394 27.77 3.46 -26.35
C ASN A 394 28.11 2.91 -24.96
N MET A 395 27.22 3.07 -23.96
CA MET A 395 27.44 2.57 -22.61
C MET A 395 27.45 1.04 -22.62
N GLN A 396 28.54 0.45 -22.16
CA GLN A 396 28.77 -0.99 -22.09
C GLN A 396 28.57 -1.53 -20.67
N THR A 397 28.98 -0.76 -19.67
CA THR A 397 28.84 -1.14 -18.25
C THR A 397 28.24 -0.02 -17.41
N LEU A 398 27.44 -0.40 -16.43
CA LEU A 398 26.91 0.47 -15.38
C LEU A 398 27.43 -0.01 -14.03
N ASN A 399 28.42 0.70 -13.48
CA ASN A 399 29.11 0.32 -12.24
C ASN A 399 28.82 1.30 -11.06
N GLY A 400 28.05 2.37 -11.31
CA GLY A 400 27.66 3.39 -10.34
C GLY A 400 26.54 2.99 -9.37
N PHE A 401 26.07 3.95 -8.55
CA PHE A 401 24.92 3.78 -7.63
C PHE A 401 25.10 2.73 -6.51
N ASN A 402 26.33 2.44 -6.11
CA ASN A 402 26.61 1.37 -5.14
C ASN A 402 26.14 1.67 -3.71
N THR A 403 25.88 2.94 -3.39
CA THR A 403 25.35 3.39 -2.11
C THR A 403 23.88 3.79 -2.18
N LEU A 404 23.22 3.58 -3.32
CA LEU A 404 21.82 3.95 -3.48
C LEU A 404 20.93 3.02 -2.65
N GLU A 405 20.25 3.59 -1.67
CA GLU A 405 19.40 2.89 -0.70
C GLU A 405 17.94 2.89 -1.11
N THR A 406 17.45 4.01 -1.67
CA THR A 406 16.02 4.20 -1.96
C THR A 406 15.77 4.96 -3.27
N LEU A 407 14.74 4.53 -4.00
CA LEU A 407 14.14 5.23 -5.15
C LEU A 407 12.67 4.80 -5.32
N ASN A 408 11.86 5.62 -6.00
CA ASN A 408 10.47 5.30 -6.35
C ASN A 408 10.36 4.52 -7.67
N ALA A 409 11.01 4.98 -8.74
CA ALA A 409 11.00 4.31 -10.06
C ALA A 409 12.39 4.20 -10.70
N LEU A 410 12.65 3.09 -11.38
CA LEU A 410 13.90 2.81 -12.09
C LEU A 410 13.63 2.53 -13.57
N GLU A 411 14.18 3.35 -14.47
CA GLU A 411 14.23 3.09 -15.90
C GLU A 411 15.67 2.97 -16.41
N ILE A 412 16.02 1.83 -17.00
CA ILE A 412 17.27 1.62 -17.74
C ILE A 412 16.87 1.17 -19.15
N SER A 413 16.78 2.10 -20.09
CA SER A 413 16.21 1.78 -21.41
C SER A 413 16.96 2.32 -22.62
N LYS A 414 16.91 1.58 -23.73
CA LYS A 414 17.51 1.98 -25.01
C LYS A 414 19.03 2.18 -24.95
N ASN A 415 19.72 1.45 -24.07
CA ASN A 415 21.20 1.44 -24.00
C ASN A 415 21.72 0.21 -24.75
N ASN A 416 21.71 0.27 -26.09
CA ASN A 416 21.92 -0.90 -26.96
C ASN A 416 23.24 -1.66 -26.72
N SER A 417 24.29 -0.99 -26.22
CA SER A 417 25.59 -1.61 -25.95
C SER A 417 25.74 -2.14 -24.51
N LEU A 418 24.78 -1.85 -23.62
CA LEU A 418 24.87 -2.19 -22.20
C LEU A 418 24.82 -3.71 -22.05
N ALA A 419 25.93 -4.28 -21.58
CA ALA A 419 26.09 -5.70 -21.36
C ALA A 419 25.95 -6.07 -19.87
N ASP A 420 26.46 -5.20 -18.99
CA ASP A 420 26.62 -5.51 -17.57
C ASP A 420 26.15 -4.35 -16.67
N ILE A 421 25.43 -4.71 -15.61
CA ILE A 421 25.04 -3.81 -14.52
C ILE A 421 25.69 -4.37 -13.24
N ASN A 422 26.79 -3.76 -12.82
CA ASN A 422 27.54 -4.12 -11.61
C ASN A 422 27.29 -3.14 -10.45
N GLY A 423 26.41 -2.15 -10.67
CA GLY A 423 25.98 -1.16 -9.70
C GLY A 423 24.86 -1.63 -8.75
N PHE A 424 24.29 -0.69 -7.99
CA PHE A 424 23.13 -0.91 -7.11
C PHE A 424 23.33 -1.95 -5.99
N ASN A 425 24.57 -2.13 -5.52
CA ASN A 425 24.98 -3.19 -4.61
C ASN A 425 24.17 -3.33 -3.29
N ILE A 426 23.52 -2.26 -2.84
CA ILE A 426 22.74 -2.24 -1.60
C ILE A 426 21.25 -1.94 -1.80
N LEU A 427 20.81 -1.46 -2.97
CA LEU A 427 19.44 -0.94 -3.19
C LEU A 427 18.38 -1.95 -2.73
N CYS A 428 18.35 -3.13 -3.36
CA CYS A 428 17.36 -4.16 -3.06
C CYS A 428 17.60 -4.90 -1.74
N LYS A 429 18.77 -4.71 -1.11
CA LYS A 429 19.10 -5.26 0.22
C LYS A 429 18.61 -4.36 1.35
N LYS A 430 18.61 -3.05 1.12
CA LYS A 430 18.13 -2.03 2.05
C LYS A 430 16.63 -1.83 1.93
N GLU A 431 16.13 -1.72 0.71
CA GLU A 431 14.72 -1.56 0.42
C GLU A 431 14.28 -2.70 -0.51
N SER A 432 13.47 -3.62 0.01
CA SER A 432 12.97 -4.76 -0.77
C SER A 432 11.76 -4.42 -1.66
N THR A 433 11.28 -3.17 -1.62
CA THR A 433 10.10 -2.70 -2.34
C THR A 433 10.43 -1.50 -3.23
N ILE A 434 10.15 -1.59 -4.53
CA ILE A 434 10.13 -0.41 -5.39
C ILE A 434 8.68 0.12 -5.45
N ASN A 435 8.50 1.37 -5.04
CA ASN A 435 7.18 1.98 -4.83
C ASN A 435 6.39 2.23 -6.12
N ASP A 436 7.07 2.36 -7.26
CA ASP A 436 6.44 2.49 -8.56
C ASP A 436 7.01 1.41 -9.51
N PHE A 437 7.46 1.78 -10.71
CA PHE A 437 7.82 0.82 -11.76
C PHE A 437 9.31 0.54 -11.83
N ILE A 438 9.64 -0.66 -12.32
CA ILE A 438 10.99 -0.97 -12.83
C ILE A 438 10.86 -1.24 -14.32
N LYS A 439 11.67 -0.56 -15.14
CA LYS A 439 11.67 -0.70 -16.59
C LYS A 439 13.10 -0.81 -17.12
N ILE A 440 13.54 -2.04 -17.36
CA ILE A 440 14.82 -2.36 -17.99
C ILE A 440 14.51 -2.94 -19.36
N THR A 441 14.55 -2.13 -20.42
CA THR A 441 14.07 -2.55 -21.74
C THR A 441 14.94 -2.03 -22.88
N HIS A 442 15.01 -2.76 -23.99
CA HIS A 442 15.80 -2.35 -25.15
C HIS A 442 17.31 -2.21 -24.84
N ASN A 443 17.86 -3.04 -23.95
CA ASN A 443 19.30 -3.17 -23.70
C ASN A 443 19.77 -4.49 -24.33
N LYS A 444 19.99 -4.47 -25.65
CA LYS A 444 20.13 -5.67 -26.49
C LYS A 444 21.32 -6.60 -26.14
N LYS A 445 22.26 -6.15 -25.30
CA LYS A 445 23.39 -6.96 -24.84
C LYS A 445 23.28 -7.39 -23.36
N LEU A 446 22.29 -6.88 -22.62
CA LEU A 446 22.15 -7.15 -21.19
C LEU A 446 21.67 -8.58 -20.97
N ARG A 447 22.47 -9.38 -20.27
CA ARG A 447 22.22 -10.82 -20.05
C ARG A 447 21.75 -11.20 -18.65
N HIS A 448 22.00 -10.34 -17.66
CA HIS A 448 21.78 -10.63 -16.25
C HIS A 448 21.21 -9.42 -15.50
N VAL A 449 20.47 -9.67 -14.41
CA VAL A 449 19.89 -8.65 -13.51
C VAL A 449 20.18 -8.97 -12.04
N GLU A 450 21.36 -9.53 -11.75
CA GLU A 450 21.72 -10.01 -10.40
C GLU A 450 21.70 -8.90 -9.34
N PHE A 451 21.85 -7.63 -9.74
CA PHE A 451 21.77 -6.48 -8.85
C PHE A 451 20.39 -6.32 -8.18
N LEU A 452 19.34 -6.95 -8.71
CA LEU A 452 18.01 -6.95 -8.12
C LEU A 452 17.86 -7.93 -6.95
N ASN A 453 18.92 -8.66 -6.58
CA ASN A 453 18.90 -9.60 -5.47
C ASN A 453 18.48 -8.92 -4.16
N GLY A 454 17.34 -9.38 -3.62
CA GLY A 454 16.69 -8.85 -2.42
C GLY A 454 15.32 -8.23 -2.70
N LEU A 455 15.02 -7.91 -3.97
CA LEU A 455 13.74 -7.37 -4.40
C LEU A 455 12.61 -8.36 -4.10
N LYS A 456 11.59 -7.91 -3.37
CA LYS A 456 10.39 -8.69 -3.04
C LYS A 456 9.16 -8.16 -3.74
N VAL A 457 9.01 -6.84 -3.85
CA VAL A 457 7.78 -6.22 -4.34
C VAL A 457 8.11 -5.07 -5.31
N VAL A 458 7.38 -5.03 -6.42
CA VAL A 458 7.28 -3.84 -7.28
C VAL A 458 5.82 -3.43 -7.26
N ASN A 459 5.49 -2.26 -6.70
CA ASN A 459 4.09 -1.86 -6.49
C ASN A 459 3.36 -1.50 -7.80
N SER A 460 4.09 -1.28 -8.89
CA SER A 460 3.54 -0.98 -10.22
C SER A 460 4.01 -2.01 -11.25
N SER A 461 4.28 -1.59 -12.50
CA SER A 461 4.69 -2.48 -13.57
C SER A 461 6.18 -2.83 -13.50
N PHE A 462 6.50 -4.07 -13.86
CA PHE A 462 7.87 -4.56 -13.96
C PHE A 462 8.15 -5.01 -15.40
N TYR A 463 8.97 -4.25 -16.12
CA TYR A 463 9.26 -4.47 -17.52
C TYR A 463 10.74 -4.84 -17.71
N LEU A 464 11.00 -6.08 -18.11
CA LEU A 464 12.32 -6.64 -18.41
C LEU A 464 12.43 -7.14 -19.86
N HIS A 465 11.57 -6.66 -20.75
CA HIS A 465 11.45 -7.12 -22.14
C HIS A 465 12.39 -6.42 -23.12
N HIS A 466 12.68 -7.07 -24.25
CA HIS A 466 13.62 -6.60 -25.28
C HIS A 466 15.06 -6.41 -24.77
N ASN A 467 15.56 -7.36 -23.97
CA ASN A 467 16.98 -7.45 -23.63
C ASN A 467 17.55 -8.77 -24.18
N ALA A 468 18.64 -9.27 -23.60
CA ALA A 468 19.22 -10.56 -23.95
C ALA A 468 19.33 -11.48 -22.72
N LEU A 469 18.41 -11.33 -21.75
CA LEU A 469 18.46 -12.06 -20.49
C LEU A 469 18.40 -13.57 -20.74
N VAL A 470 19.31 -14.32 -20.14
CA VAL A 470 19.39 -15.79 -20.29
C VAL A 470 18.75 -16.54 -19.11
N ASN A 471 18.73 -15.90 -17.93
CA ASN A 471 18.06 -16.35 -16.73
C ASN A 471 17.62 -15.14 -15.89
N LEU A 472 16.96 -15.39 -14.76
CA LEU A 472 16.43 -14.37 -13.85
C LEU A 472 17.14 -14.36 -12.49
N LYS A 473 18.41 -14.76 -12.45
CA LYS A 473 19.22 -14.69 -11.24
C LYS A 473 19.23 -13.24 -10.72
N GLY A 474 18.95 -13.07 -9.43
CA GLY A 474 18.63 -11.79 -8.79
C GLY A 474 17.14 -11.61 -8.44
N LEU A 475 16.21 -12.38 -9.03
CA LEU A 475 14.78 -12.29 -8.74
C LEU A 475 14.25 -13.37 -7.79
N GLU A 476 15.12 -14.12 -7.11
CA GLU A 476 14.79 -15.27 -6.24
C GLU A 476 13.89 -14.91 -5.05
N ASN A 477 13.77 -13.62 -4.74
CA ASN A 477 12.97 -13.11 -3.64
C ASN A 477 11.68 -12.42 -4.07
N LEU A 478 11.45 -12.25 -5.38
CA LEU A 478 10.29 -11.56 -5.91
C LEU A 478 9.01 -12.32 -5.55
N GLN A 479 8.06 -11.62 -4.95
CA GLN A 479 6.81 -12.16 -4.42
C GLN A 479 5.58 -11.52 -5.09
N GLU A 480 5.65 -10.22 -5.39
CA GLU A 480 4.52 -9.48 -5.94
C GLU A 480 4.94 -8.43 -6.98
N VAL A 481 4.17 -8.36 -8.07
CA VAL A 481 4.17 -7.24 -9.01
C VAL A 481 2.77 -6.62 -9.03
N GLY A 482 2.68 -5.33 -8.70
CA GLY A 482 1.41 -4.63 -8.48
C GLY A 482 0.71 -4.16 -9.77
N ALA A 483 1.31 -4.39 -10.93
CA ALA A 483 0.67 -4.30 -12.23
C ALA A 483 1.18 -5.40 -13.20
N SER A 484 1.58 -5.06 -14.42
CA SER A 484 2.03 -6.06 -15.41
C SER A 484 3.51 -6.40 -15.25
N PHE A 485 3.85 -7.68 -15.42
CA PHE A 485 5.22 -8.19 -15.43
C PHE A 485 5.56 -8.71 -16.83
N SER A 486 6.44 -8.03 -17.56
CA SER A 486 6.84 -8.43 -18.92
C SER A 486 8.31 -8.87 -18.97
N LEU A 487 8.52 -10.14 -19.28
CA LEU A 487 9.80 -10.81 -19.53
C LEU A 487 9.98 -11.18 -21.01
N SER A 488 9.09 -10.72 -21.88
CA SER A 488 9.08 -11.10 -23.29
C SER A 488 10.31 -10.64 -24.06
N SER A 489 10.61 -11.31 -25.18
CA SER A 489 11.70 -10.91 -26.09
C SER A 489 13.06 -10.86 -25.38
N ASN A 490 13.43 -11.99 -24.79
CA ASN A 490 14.73 -12.26 -24.17
C ASN A 490 15.25 -13.61 -24.69
N ASN A 491 16.27 -14.17 -24.05
CA ASN A 491 16.83 -15.49 -24.36
C ASN A 491 16.60 -16.48 -23.19
N LEU A 492 15.56 -16.28 -22.39
CA LEU A 492 15.34 -17.03 -21.15
C LEU A 492 15.12 -18.51 -21.45
N ASN A 493 15.90 -19.38 -20.81
CA ASN A 493 15.68 -20.83 -20.81
C ASN A 493 15.26 -21.36 -19.42
N ASP A 494 15.40 -20.53 -18.38
CA ASP A 494 15.05 -20.83 -17.00
C ASP A 494 14.39 -19.61 -16.32
N ILE A 495 13.28 -19.85 -15.64
CA ILE A 495 12.56 -18.87 -14.81
C ILE A 495 12.39 -19.36 -13.37
N SER A 496 13.17 -20.36 -12.94
CA SER A 496 13.10 -20.94 -11.59
C SER A 496 13.30 -19.92 -10.45
N ALA A 497 14.00 -18.81 -10.74
CA ALA A 497 14.13 -17.69 -9.81
C ALA A 497 12.77 -17.09 -9.39
N LEU A 498 11.71 -17.26 -10.19
CA LEU A 498 10.37 -16.78 -9.86
C LEU A 498 9.63 -17.67 -8.86
N SER A 499 10.25 -18.71 -8.31
CA SER A 499 9.60 -19.68 -7.41
C SER A 499 8.90 -19.09 -6.17
N LYS A 500 9.19 -17.85 -5.78
CA LYS A 500 8.49 -17.15 -4.68
C LYS A 500 7.39 -16.20 -5.14
N LEU A 501 7.25 -15.97 -6.45
CA LEU A 501 6.25 -15.07 -7.02
C LEU A 501 4.85 -15.64 -6.78
N LYS A 502 4.01 -14.88 -6.07
CA LYS A 502 2.63 -15.26 -5.73
C LYS A 502 1.60 -14.47 -6.51
N THR A 503 1.92 -13.22 -6.85
CA THR A 503 0.93 -12.27 -7.38
C THR A 503 1.52 -11.42 -8.49
N VAL A 504 0.78 -11.28 -9.60
CA VAL A 504 0.97 -10.28 -10.65
C VAL A 504 -0.37 -9.61 -10.91
N LYS A 505 -0.56 -8.37 -10.46
CA LYS A 505 -1.84 -7.63 -10.60
C LYS A 505 -2.06 -7.07 -12.01
N GLY A 506 -1.58 -7.78 -13.02
CA GLY A 506 -1.70 -7.45 -14.44
C GLY A 506 -1.26 -8.61 -15.32
N MET A 507 -0.86 -8.32 -16.55
CA MET A 507 -0.41 -9.33 -17.50
C MET A 507 0.98 -9.88 -17.13
N LEU A 508 1.16 -11.20 -17.22
CA LEU A 508 2.47 -11.85 -17.25
C LEU A 508 2.87 -12.15 -18.71
N GLY A 509 3.92 -11.49 -19.19
CA GLY A 509 4.47 -11.70 -20.53
C GLY A 509 5.74 -12.54 -20.48
N LEU A 510 5.73 -13.71 -21.13
CA LEU A 510 6.86 -14.64 -21.25
C LEU A 510 7.17 -14.99 -22.71
N ALA A 511 6.48 -14.36 -23.65
CA ALA A 511 6.61 -14.65 -25.07
C ALA A 511 7.99 -14.32 -25.66
N TYR A 512 8.36 -14.93 -26.79
CA TYR A 512 9.65 -14.73 -27.46
C TYR A 512 10.84 -15.03 -26.53
N ASN A 513 10.93 -16.27 -26.07
CA ASN A 513 12.00 -16.78 -25.22
C ASN A 513 12.40 -18.21 -25.65
N ASN A 514 13.32 -18.84 -24.93
CA ASN A 514 13.82 -20.19 -25.18
C ASN A 514 13.35 -21.19 -24.10
N LEU A 515 12.17 -20.97 -23.51
CA LEU A 515 11.67 -21.76 -22.39
C LEU A 515 11.26 -23.17 -22.85
N SER A 516 11.62 -24.18 -22.06
CA SER A 516 11.12 -25.56 -22.23
C SER A 516 10.07 -25.96 -21.21
N SER A 517 10.05 -25.27 -20.06
CA SER A 517 9.05 -25.41 -19.01
C SER A 517 8.77 -24.06 -18.34
N LEU A 518 7.66 -23.97 -17.60
CA LEU A 518 7.35 -22.83 -16.73
C LEU A 518 7.74 -23.06 -15.26
N LYS A 519 8.69 -23.97 -15.00
CA LYS A 519 9.21 -24.24 -13.65
C LYS A 519 9.69 -22.94 -13.00
N GLY A 520 9.23 -22.67 -11.78
CA GLY A 520 9.37 -21.38 -11.10
C GLY A 520 8.03 -20.65 -10.92
N LEU A 521 6.95 -21.03 -11.60
CA LEU A 521 5.64 -20.40 -11.41
C LEU A 521 4.67 -21.20 -10.52
N GLU A 522 5.13 -22.28 -9.88
CA GLU A 522 4.28 -23.20 -9.10
C GLU A 522 3.55 -22.52 -7.95
N ASN A 523 4.13 -21.44 -7.41
CA ASN A 523 3.56 -20.65 -6.32
C ASN A 523 2.77 -19.42 -6.80
N LEU A 524 2.70 -19.15 -8.11
CA LEU A 524 1.91 -18.07 -8.67
C LEU A 524 0.42 -18.40 -8.49
N LYS A 525 -0.26 -17.60 -7.66
CA LYS A 525 -1.67 -17.79 -7.34
C LYS A 525 -2.56 -16.74 -7.97
N HIS A 526 -2.10 -15.50 -8.13
CA HIS A 526 -2.98 -14.40 -8.49
C HIS A 526 -2.45 -13.68 -9.72
N ILE A 527 -3.19 -13.72 -10.84
CA ILE A 527 -2.88 -12.98 -12.06
C ILE A 527 -4.11 -12.25 -12.60
N TYR A 528 -3.95 -11.02 -13.09
CA TYR A 528 -5.08 -10.16 -13.45
C TYR A 528 -5.12 -9.89 -14.95
N THR A 529 -6.31 -9.82 -15.52
CA THR A 529 -6.48 -9.48 -16.93
C THR A 529 -6.39 -7.98 -17.14
N THR A 530 -5.49 -7.53 -18.01
CA THR A 530 -5.37 -6.11 -18.38
C THR A 530 -5.41 -5.91 -19.89
N LYS A 531 -5.62 -4.66 -20.34
CA LYS A 531 -5.55 -4.31 -21.76
C LYS A 531 -4.10 -4.12 -22.17
N TRP A 532 -3.64 -4.94 -23.11
CA TRP A 532 -2.35 -4.82 -23.77
C TRP A 532 -2.56 -4.63 -25.28
N ASN A 533 -2.06 -3.52 -25.84
CA ASN A 533 -2.29 -3.13 -27.25
C ASN A 533 -3.78 -3.16 -27.67
N GLY A 534 -4.65 -2.66 -26.79
CA GLY A 534 -6.10 -2.64 -27.03
C GLY A 534 -6.82 -3.98 -26.85
N LYS A 535 -6.10 -5.08 -26.58
CA LYS A 535 -6.67 -6.42 -26.37
C LYS A 535 -6.51 -6.86 -24.92
N ASN A 536 -7.50 -7.54 -24.37
CA ASN A 536 -7.38 -8.10 -23.03
C ASN A 536 -6.41 -9.29 -23.06
N ARG A 537 -5.48 -9.32 -22.10
CA ARG A 537 -4.46 -10.35 -21.96
C ARG A 537 -4.20 -10.60 -20.48
N THR A 538 -3.97 -11.87 -20.14
CA THR A 538 -3.57 -12.30 -18.80
C THR A 538 -2.18 -12.92 -18.86
N LEU A 539 -1.98 -13.88 -19.76
CA LEU A 539 -0.71 -14.57 -19.94
C LEU A 539 -0.33 -14.66 -21.42
N ALA A 540 0.93 -14.36 -21.76
CA ALA A 540 1.47 -14.59 -23.10
C ALA A 540 2.71 -15.47 -23.04
N ILE A 541 2.61 -16.70 -23.55
CA ILE A 541 3.70 -17.70 -23.53
C ILE A 541 4.09 -18.18 -24.94
N HIS A 542 3.53 -17.56 -25.98
CA HIS A 542 3.86 -17.87 -27.38
C HIS A 542 5.29 -17.49 -27.77
N ASP A 543 5.72 -17.90 -28.95
CA ASP A 543 7.09 -17.84 -29.45
C ASP A 543 8.11 -18.42 -28.47
N ASN A 544 7.76 -19.57 -27.87
CA ASN A 544 8.66 -20.44 -27.11
C ASN A 544 8.59 -21.85 -27.72
N PRO A 545 9.32 -22.13 -28.82
CA PRO A 545 9.11 -23.33 -29.63
C PRO A 545 9.34 -24.65 -28.90
N ASN A 546 10.14 -24.64 -27.83
CA ASN A 546 10.47 -25.82 -27.03
C ASN A 546 9.62 -25.95 -25.75
N LEU A 547 8.66 -25.04 -25.52
CA LEU A 547 7.85 -25.03 -24.30
C LEU A 547 6.84 -26.18 -24.34
N HIS A 548 7.16 -27.27 -23.66
CA HIS A 548 6.32 -28.47 -23.62
C HIS A 548 5.65 -28.69 -22.26
N ASP A 549 6.20 -28.10 -21.19
CA ASP A 549 5.66 -28.21 -19.83
C ASP A 549 5.14 -26.87 -19.28
N ILE A 550 3.82 -26.76 -19.20
CA ILE A 550 3.11 -25.61 -18.61
C ILE A 550 2.38 -25.98 -17.31
N SER A 551 2.70 -27.14 -16.71
CA SER A 551 2.03 -27.61 -15.49
C SER A 551 2.20 -26.70 -14.28
N ALA A 552 3.26 -25.89 -14.23
CA ALA A 552 3.50 -24.94 -13.15
C ALA A 552 2.39 -23.89 -12.99
N LEU A 553 1.51 -23.71 -13.98
CA LEU A 553 0.37 -22.79 -13.90
C LEU A 553 -0.78 -23.32 -13.03
N GLU A 554 -0.73 -24.55 -12.51
CA GLU A 554 -1.85 -25.23 -11.83
C GLU A 554 -2.60 -24.38 -10.79
N ASN A 555 -1.87 -23.61 -9.99
CA ASN A 555 -2.42 -22.85 -8.87
C ASN A 555 -2.97 -21.47 -9.23
N VAL A 556 -2.81 -21.04 -10.49
CA VAL A 556 -3.15 -19.69 -10.94
C VAL A 556 -4.66 -19.46 -10.92
N LEU A 557 -5.07 -18.39 -10.24
CA LEU A 557 -6.40 -17.81 -10.12
C LEU A 557 -6.39 -16.41 -10.74
N ASN A 558 -7.58 -15.93 -11.09
CA ASN A 558 -7.81 -14.52 -11.42
C ASN A 558 -8.73 -13.92 -10.34
N ASP A 559 -8.26 -12.87 -9.67
CA ASP A 559 -8.88 -12.35 -8.44
C ASP A 559 -10.05 -11.39 -8.66
N GLU A 560 -10.20 -10.81 -9.87
CA GLU A 560 -11.15 -9.71 -10.11
C GLU A 560 -12.48 -10.13 -10.76
N ASP A 561 -12.98 -11.33 -10.51
CA ASP A 561 -14.15 -11.91 -11.23
C ASP A 561 -13.92 -12.06 -12.75
N TYR A 562 -12.73 -11.77 -13.27
CA TYR A 562 -12.36 -11.94 -14.67
C TYR A 562 -11.81 -13.34 -14.91
N TYR A 563 -11.96 -13.83 -16.14
CA TYR A 563 -11.39 -15.10 -16.56
C TYR A 563 -10.03 -14.90 -17.25
N ILE A 564 -9.18 -15.93 -17.25
CA ILE A 564 -7.83 -15.92 -17.80
C ILE A 564 -7.87 -15.98 -19.34
N ILE A 565 -7.17 -15.05 -19.99
CA ILE A 565 -6.98 -14.98 -21.44
C ILE A 565 -5.51 -15.27 -21.77
N VAL A 566 -5.25 -16.37 -22.47
CA VAL A 566 -3.90 -16.87 -22.75
C VAL A 566 -3.59 -16.85 -24.24
N LEU A 567 -2.39 -16.38 -24.59
CA LEU A 567 -1.84 -16.45 -25.95
C LEU A 567 -0.71 -17.49 -25.98
N ILE A 568 -0.86 -18.51 -26.83
CA ILE A 568 0.01 -19.70 -26.92
C ILE A 568 0.54 -19.92 -28.34
N ASP A 569 1.56 -20.77 -28.49
CA ASP A 569 2.11 -21.16 -29.80
C ASP A 569 1.18 -22.09 -30.56
N SER A 570 1.00 -23.30 -30.03
CA SER A 570 0.02 -24.27 -30.50
C SER A 570 -0.41 -25.15 -29.34
N TYR A 571 -1.70 -25.48 -29.29
CA TYR A 571 -2.25 -26.34 -28.24
C TYR A 571 -1.56 -27.72 -28.19
N LEU A 572 -1.20 -28.26 -29.35
CA LEU A 572 -0.59 -29.58 -29.48
C LEU A 572 0.86 -29.62 -28.97
N GLN A 573 1.50 -28.46 -28.81
CA GLN A 573 2.89 -28.36 -28.36
C GLN A 573 3.07 -28.77 -26.90
N TYR A 574 2.08 -28.51 -26.04
CA TYR A 574 2.17 -28.73 -24.60
C TYR A 574 1.87 -30.18 -24.24
N THR A 575 2.91 -30.97 -23.94
CA THR A 575 2.78 -32.38 -23.55
C THR A 575 2.46 -32.55 -22.06
N LYS A 576 2.88 -31.62 -21.22
CA LYS A 576 2.57 -31.59 -19.78
C LYS A 576 1.80 -30.31 -19.44
N LYS A 577 0.53 -30.50 -19.09
CA LYS A 577 -0.47 -29.44 -18.84
C LYS A 577 -0.87 -29.44 -17.36
N PRO A 578 -1.45 -28.35 -16.82
CA PRO A 578 -2.05 -28.38 -15.49
C PRO A 578 -3.13 -29.47 -15.38
N SER A 579 -3.43 -29.93 -14.16
CA SER A 579 -4.54 -30.89 -13.95
C SER A 579 -5.87 -30.30 -14.39
N VAL A 580 -6.80 -31.12 -14.91
CA VAL A 580 -8.16 -30.66 -15.27
C VAL A 580 -8.92 -30.09 -14.07
N GLU A 581 -8.56 -30.51 -12.86
CA GLU A 581 -9.12 -30.00 -11.60
C GLU A 581 -8.46 -28.72 -11.08
N SER A 582 -7.42 -28.24 -11.77
CA SER A 582 -6.62 -27.10 -11.35
C SER A 582 -7.40 -25.79 -11.36
N ASN A 583 -6.94 -24.86 -10.53
CA ASN A 583 -7.47 -23.49 -10.48
C ASN A 583 -7.32 -22.79 -11.83
N PHE A 584 -6.20 -23.02 -12.50
CA PHE A 584 -5.96 -22.46 -13.83
C PHE A 584 -7.04 -22.89 -14.80
N HIS A 585 -7.28 -24.20 -14.93
CA HIS A 585 -8.31 -24.70 -15.84
C HIS A 585 -9.70 -24.16 -15.51
N LYS A 586 -10.09 -24.13 -14.24
CA LYS A 586 -11.37 -23.58 -13.77
C LYS A 586 -11.58 -22.12 -14.19
N ASN A 587 -10.51 -21.34 -14.34
CA ASN A 587 -10.59 -19.90 -14.60
C ASN A 587 -10.25 -19.46 -16.04
N ILE A 588 -9.88 -20.34 -16.97
CA ILE A 588 -9.60 -19.95 -18.37
C ILE A 588 -10.89 -19.62 -19.13
N LEU A 589 -10.91 -18.47 -19.83
CA LEU A 589 -11.96 -18.07 -20.78
C LEU A 589 -11.63 -18.40 -22.22
N GLU A 590 -10.41 -18.02 -22.60
CA GLU A 590 -10.02 -17.82 -23.98
C GLU A 590 -8.57 -18.26 -24.13
N LEU A 591 -8.35 -19.12 -25.11
CA LEU A 591 -7.04 -19.59 -25.50
C LEU A 591 -6.85 -19.24 -26.98
N TYR A 592 -5.84 -18.44 -27.29
CA TYR A 592 -5.55 -18.02 -28.66
C TYR A 592 -4.26 -18.65 -29.14
N GLU A 593 -4.30 -19.22 -30.33
CA GLU A 593 -3.09 -19.62 -31.04
C GLU A 593 -2.45 -18.38 -31.70
N SER A 594 -1.15 -18.14 -31.47
CA SER A 594 -0.48 -16.89 -31.82
C SER A 594 -0.40 -16.66 -33.34
N GLN A 595 -0.05 -17.71 -34.09
CA GLN A 595 0.17 -17.66 -35.54
C GLN A 595 -1.13 -17.46 -36.32
N THR A 596 -2.15 -18.26 -36.00
CA THR A 596 -3.45 -18.23 -36.69
C THR A 596 -4.41 -17.21 -36.09
N ARG A 597 -4.13 -16.71 -34.88
CA ARG A 597 -5.07 -15.94 -34.03
C ARG A 597 -6.38 -16.67 -33.75
N ARG A 598 -6.44 -17.97 -34.04
CA ARG A 598 -7.63 -18.78 -33.87
C ARG A 598 -7.90 -18.97 -32.38
N LEU A 599 -9.14 -18.73 -31.96
CA LEU A 599 -9.61 -19.16 -30.65
C LEU A 599 -9.65 -20.70 -30.62
N ILE A 600 -8.99 -21.28 -29.63
CA ILE A 600 -9.15 -22.67 -29.24
C ILE A 600 -10.22 -22.69 -28.16
N PRO A 601 -11.39 -23.30 -28.41
CA PRO A 601 -12.42 -23.41 -27.40
C PRO A 601 -11.88 -24.14 -26.16
N THR A 602 -12.11 -23.58 -24.98
CA THR A 602 -11.56 -24.10 -23.71
C THR A 602 -11.95 -25.54 -23.41
N TYR A 603 -13.15 -25.98 -23.83
CA TYR A 603 -13.57 -27.38 -23.69
C TYR A 603 -12.73 -28.38 -24.50
N LYS A 604 -12.07 -27.95 -25.58
CA LYS A 604 -11.09 -28.77 -26.32
C LYS A 604 -9.74 -28.81 -25.63
N PHE A 605 -9.49 -27.81 -24.79
CA PHE A 605 -8.29 -27.73 -23.95
C PHE A 605 -8.43 -28.65 -22.74
N VAL A 606 -9.62 -28.68 -22.10
CA VAL A 606 -9.94 -29.52 -20.93
C VAL A 606 -11.41 -29.92 -20.89
N SER A 607 -11.68 -31.18 -20.51
CA SER A 607 -13.00 -31.64 -20.07
C SER A 607 -13.17 -31.32 -18.59
N LYS A 608 -14.17 -30.51 -18.24
CA LYS A 608 -14.57 -30.27 -16.85
C LYS A 608 -15.93 -30.92 -16.57
N PRO A 609 -16.27 -31.19 -15.30
CA PRO A 609 -17.60 -31.67 -14.92
C PRO A 609 -18.62 -30.54 -14.65
N THR A 610 -18.18 -29.34 -14.25
CA THR A 610 -19.04 -28.15 -14.00
C THR A 610 -18.25 -26.83 -14.17
N HIS A 611 -18.92 -25.72 -14.55
CA HIS A 611 -18.32 -24.38 -14.67
C HIS A 611 -19.02 -23.37 -13.75
N ASP A 612 -18.26 -22.51 -13.06
CA ASP A 612 -18.82 -21.47 -12.17
C ASP A 612 -19.24 -20.22 -12.97
N TYR A 613 -20.56 -20.07 -13.16
CA TYR A 613 -21.17 -18.93 -13.82
C TYR A 613 -21.47 -17.74 -12.88
N LYS A 614 -21.16 -17.80 -11.58
CA LYS A 614 -21.46 -16.69 -10.64
C LYS A 614 -20.82 -15.38 -11.07
N ASN A 615 -19.63 -15.43 -11.66
CA ASN A 615 -18.89 -14.26 -12.13
C ASN A 615 -19.19 -13.87 -13.58
N PHE A 616 -19.91 -14.71 -14.32
CA PHE A 616 -20.30 -14.48 -15.71
C PHE A 616 -21.16 -13.23 -15.91
N GLY A 617 -22.07 -12.95 -14.97
CA GLY A 617 -22.87 -11.73 -15.00
C GLY A 617 -21.99 -10.47 -15.01
N LYS A 618 -20.89 -10.46 -14.26
CA LYS A 618 -19.96 -9.32 -14.18
C LYS A 618 -19.12 -9.15 -15.46
N THR A 619 -18.82 -10.23 -16.18
CA THR A 619 -18.01 -10.19 -17.41
C THR A 619 -18.83 -9.88 -18.67
N THR A 620 -20.10 -10.29 -18.73
CA THR A 620 -21.02 -10.03 -19.85
C THR A 620 -21.64 -8.62 -19.89
N HIS A 621 -21.68 -7.90 -18.76
CA HIS A 621 -21.96 -6.46 -18.76
C HIS A 621 -20.75 -5.61 -19.16
N SER A 622 -19.55 -6.22 -19.23
CA SER A 622 -18.39 -5.54 -19.77
C SER A 622 -18.41 -5.63 -21.30
N THR A 623 -18.17 -4.51 -21.99
CA THR A 623 -18.09 -4.36 -23.45
C THR A 623 -17.00 -5.22 -24.15
N LYS A 624 -16.46 -6.23 -23.46
CA LYS A 624 -15.16 -6.84 -23.74
C LYS A 624 -15.26 -8.21 -24.43
N LEU A 625 -16.25 -9.05 -24.11
CA LEU A 625 -16.45 -10.38 -24.71
C LEU A 625 -17.23 -10.31 -26.04
N THR A 626 -16.73 -10.95 -27.11
CA THR A 626 -17.42 -11.05 -28.42
C THR A 626 -18.18 -12.36 -28.61
N HIS A 627 -17.84 -13.42 -27.88
CA HIS A 627 -18.42 -14.74 -28.03
C HIS A 627 -18.20 -15.58 -26.77
N MET A 628 -18.99 -16.64 -26.62
CA MET A 628 -18.91 -17.63 -25.55
C MET A 628 -19.32 -19.00 -26.11
N PHE A 629 -18.62 -20.05 -25.69
CA PHE A 629 -18.99 -21.45 -25.94
C PHE A 629 -18.93 -22.20 -24.60
N ASP A 630 -19.94 -22.99 -24.28
CA ASP A 630 -20.04 -23.84 -23.09
C ASP A 630 -20.32 -25.28 -23.52
N PHE A 631 -19.32 -26.15 -23.39
CA PHE A 631 -19.49 -27.59 -23.59
C PHE A 631 -18.77 -28.40 -22.52
N GLU A 632 -18.74 -27.85 -21.30
CA GLU A 632 -18.14 -28.42 -20.09
C GLU A 632 -19.16 -29.21 -19.24
N LEU A 633 -20.40 -29.32 -19.69
CA LEU A 633 -21.43 -30.17 -19.07
C LEU A 633 -21.68 -31.37 -19.99
N GLU A 634 -21.84 -32.56 -19.38
CA GLU A 634 -22.33 -33.73 -20.12
C GLU A 634 -23.82 -33.52 -20.40
N SER A 635 -24.10 -33.01 -21.60
CA SER A 635 -25.44 -32.76 -22.11
C SER A 635 -25.45 -33.11 -23.60
N ASP A 636 -26.56 -33.67 -24.05
CA ASP A 636 -26.90 -33.88 -25.45
C ASP A 636 -27.76 -32.74 -26.02
N ILE A 637 -28.15 -31.76 -25.19
CA ILE A 637 -28.84 -30.52 -25.57
C ILE A 637 -27.84 -29.38 -25.77
N LEU A 638 -28.03 -28.57 -26.82
CA LEU A 638 -27.29 -27.35 -27.13
C LEU A 638 -28.24 -26.15 -27.36
N ILE A 639 -27.93 -25.01 -26.73
CA ILE A 639 -28.56 -23.71 -26.98
C ILE A 639 -27.57 -22.77 -27.68
N ILE A 640 -27.90 -22.27 -28.86
CA ILE A 640 -27.13 -21.25 -29.59
C ILE A 640 -27.91 -19.93 -29.57
N SER A 641 -27.28 -18.89 -29.06
CA SER A 641 -27.88 -17.57 -28.83
C SER A 641 -27.14 -16.49 -29.59
N PHE A 642 -27.89 -15.62 -30.28
CA PHE A 642 -27.32 -14.54 -31.09
C PHE A 642 -27.76 -13.17 -30.57
N SER A 643 -26.80 -12.25 -30.43
CA SER A 643 -27.04 -10.86 -30.06
C SER A 643 -27.86 -10.10 -31.10
N GLY A 644 -28.73 -9.21 -30.63
CA GLY A 644 -29.24 -8.10 -31.41
C GLY A 644 -28.26 -6.92 -31.45
N LEU A 645 -28.73 -5.79 -31.99
CA LEU A 645 -27.95 -4.57 -32.21
C LEU A 645 -27.34 -4.01 -30.91
N ASN A 646 -26.16 -3.40 -30.98
CA ASN A 646 -25.30 -2.98 -29.86
C ASN A 646 -24.88 -4.13 -28.93
N GLY A 647 -24.94 -5.38 -29.38
CA GLY A 647 -24.70 -6.56 -28.56
C GLY A 647 -25.85 -6.96 -27.64
N TRP A 648 -27.01 -6.28 -27.74
CA TRP A 648 -28.15 -6.54 -26.88
C TRP A 648 -28.97 -7.68 -27.42
N LEU A 649 -29.22 -8.69 -26.61
CA LEU A 649 -30.15 -9.77 -26.97
C LEU A 649 -31.62 -9.35 -26.77
N GLY A 650 -32.00 -8.14 -27.17
CA GLY A 650 -33.31 -7.55 -26.81
C GLY A 650 -33.53 -7.58 -25.31
N GLY A 651 -32.53 -7.15 -24.53
CA GLY A 651 -32.49 -7.13 -23.06
C GLY A 651 -32.60 -8.47 -22.33
N MET A 652 -32.53 -9.63 -23.01
CA MET A 652 -32.47 -10.94 -22.32
C MET A 652 -31.27 -11.04 -21.37
N PHE A 653 -30.10 -10.53 -21.78
CA PHE A 653 -28.88 -10.53 -20.94
C PHE A 653 -28.88 -9.49 -19.82
N ASN A 654 -29.69 -8.43 -19.89
CA ASN A 654 -29.55 -7.29 -18.99
C ASN A 654 -30.13 -7.51 -17.57
N SER A 655 -30.65 -8.71 -17.27
CA SER A 655 -31.03 -9.04 -15.89
C SER A 655 -31.09 -10.53 -15.52
N ARG A 656 -31.36 -11.48 -16.44
CA ARG A 656 -31.51 -12.91 -16.05
C ARG A 656 -31.24 -13.99 -17.12
N TYR A 657 -30.70 -13.70 -18.32
CA TYR A 657 -30.30 -14.81 -19.21
C TYR A 657 -29.38 -15.82 -18.51
N PRO A 658 -28.37 -15.40 -17.72
CA PRO A 658 -27.57 -16.31 -16.90
C PRO A 658 -28.36 -17.18 -15.92
N PHE A 659 -29.56 -16.78 -15.49
CA PHE A 659 -30.44 -17.64 -14.68
C PHE A 659 -31.18 -18.69 -15.52
N ILE A 660 -31.56 -18.36 -16.76
CA ILE A 660 -32.24 -19.31 -17.67
C ILE A 660 -31.24 -20.37 -18.15
N ILE A 661 -29.99 -19.98 -18.42
CA ILE A 661 -28.96 -20.93 -18.86
C ILE A 661 -28.07 -21.48 -17.73
N GLY A 662 -27.85 -20.75 -16.64
CA GLY A 662 -26.91 -21.15 -15.57
C GLY A 662 -27.43 -22.23 -14.62
N GLU A 663 -28.75 -22.36 -14.45
CA GLU A 663 -29.35 -23.43 -13.63
C GLU A 663 -29.59 -24.73 -14.45
N MET A 664 -29.39 -24.69 -15.77
CA MET A 664 -29.75 -25.77 -16.67
C MET A 664 -28.51 -26.52 -17.18
N VAL A 665 -28.56 -27.85 -17.07
CA VAL A 665 -27.54 -28.75 -17.62
C VAL A 665 -27.74 -28.85 -19.14
N THR A 666 -27.26 -27.84 -19.86
CA THR A 666 -27.22 -27.83 -21.33
C THR A 666 -25.86 -27.36 -21.80
N ASN A 667 -25.48 -27.71 -23.02
CA ASN A 667 -24.40 -26.99 -23.69
C ASN A 667 -24.90 -25.68 -24.30
N LYS A 668 -24.01 -24.71 -24.51
CA LYS A 668 -24.39 -23.34 -24.85
C LYS A 668 -23.40 -22.69 -25.79
N ILE A 669 -23.89 -21.82 -26.66
CA ILE A 669 -23.09 -20.92 -27.48
C ILE A 669 -23.77 -19.57 -27.43
N PHE A 670 -23.00 -18.51 -27.21
CA PHE A 670 -23.46 -17.13 -27.41
C PHE A 670 -22.49 -16.41 -28.33
N ILE A 671 -23.02 -15.73 -29.33
CA ILE A 671 -22.21 -15.02 -30.33
C ILE A 671 -22.73 -13.60 -30.46
N MET A 672 -21.82 -12.63 -30.32
CA MET A 672 -22.10 -11.22 -30.46
C MET A 672 -21.53 -10.67 -31.77
N ASP A 673 -22.34 -9.90 -32.49
CA ASP A 673 -21.86 -9.09 -33.60
C ASP A 673 -21.56 -7.67 -33.11
N LYS A 674 -20.27 -7.35 -32.91
CA LYS A 674 -19.80 -6.02 -32.49
C LYS A 674 -19.88 -4.96 -33.59
N SER A 675 -20.04 -5.37 -34.84
CA SER A 675 -20.06 -4.45 -35.98
C SER A 675 -21.46 -3.94 -36.31
N ASP A 676 -22.49 -4.51 -35.67
CA ASP A 676 -23.90 -4.27 -35.95
C ASP A 676 -24.19 -4.43 -37.46
N SER A 677 -23.88 -5.61 -37.99
CA SER A 677 -23.90 -5.92 -39.42
C SER A 677 -24.74 -7.15 -39.76
N TRP A 678 -25.66 -7.56 -38.89
CA TRP A 678 -26.39 -8.82 -39.07
C TRP A 678 -25.45 -10.01 -39.34
N TYR A 679 -24.27 -9.98 -38.70
CA TYR A 679 -23.20 -10.97 -38.81
C TYR A 679 -22.53 -11.07 -40.20
N HIS A 680 -22.83 -10.17 -41.13
CA HIS A 680 -22.29 -10.21 -42.48
C HIS A 680 -20.81 -9.83 -42.56
N ASN A 681 -20.29 -9.03 -41.62
CA ASN A 681 -18.84 -8.78 -41.50
C ASN A 681 -18.09 -9.89 -40.72
N GLY A 682 -18.73 -11.04 -40.47
CA GLY A 682 -18.20 -12.08 -39.59
C GLY A 682 -18.26 -11.72 -38.10
N ILE A 683 -17.58 -12.52 -37.28
CA ILE A 683 -17.54 -12.37 -35.82
C ILE A 683 -16.13 -11.93 -35.43
N ASP A 684 -16.01 -10.74 -34.82
CA ASP A 684 -14.73 -10.17 -34.38
C ASP A 684 -13.90 -11.16 -33.55
N GLY A 685 -12.70 -11.48 -34.05
CA GLY A 685 -11.76 -12.43 -33.47
C GLY A 685 -11.97 -13.91 -33.81
N LEU A 686 -13.01 -14.26 -34.56
CA LEU A 686 -13.31 -15.65 -34.97
C LEU A 686 -13.39 -15.83 -36.49
N THR A 687 -14.13 -14.97 -37.19
CA THR A 687 -14.45 -15.09 -38.62
C THR A 687 -14.53 -13.71 -39.26
N SER A 688 -14.35 -13.63 -40.58
CA SER A 688 -14.36 -12.37 -41.33
C SER A 688 -15.55 -12.22 -42.26
N THR A 689 -16.31 -13.30 -42.52
CA THR A 689 -17.47 -13.32 -43.42
C THR A 689 -18.64 -14.11 -42.83
N MET A 690 -19.82 -13.98 -43.44
CA MET A 690 -20.99 -14.79 -43.10
C MET A 690 -20.75 -16.29 -43.38
N GLU A 691 -20.10 -16.62 -44.49
CA GLU A 691 -19.82 -18.00 -44.90
C GLU A 691 -18.89 -18.69 -43.91
N GLU A 692 -17.80 -18.01 -43.51
CA GLU A 692 -16.88 -18.51 -42.47
C GLU A 692 -17.62 -18.70 -41.14
N THR A 693 -18.53 -17.79 -40.80
CA THR A 693 -19.36 -17.88 -39.59
C THR A 693 -20.28 -19.10 -39.61
N ILE A 694 -20.97 -19.34 -40.73
CA ILE A 694 -21.83 -20.51 -40.93
C ILE A 694 -21.01 -21.80 -40.78
N GLU A 695 -19.87 -21.87 -41.46
CA GLU A 695 -19.02 -23.06 -41.47
C GLU A 695 -18.42 -23.33 -40.08
N PHE A 696 -18.00 -22.28 -39.37
CA PHE A 696 -17.52 -22.39 -38.00
C PHE A 696 -18.59 -22.99 -37.07
N ILE A 697 -19.83 -22.51 -37.11
CA ILE A 697 -20.92 -23.02 -36.26
C ILE A 697 -21.30 -24.45 -36.65
N LYS A 698 -21.39 -24.77 -37.94
CA LYS A 698 -21.64 -26.14 -38.44
C LYS A 698 -20.64 -27.13 -37.88
N ASN A 699 -19.36 -26.79 -37.95
CA ASN A 699 -18.28 -27.64 -37.45
C ASN A 699 -18.40 -27.92 -35.94
N ILE A 700 -18.85 -26.93 -35.14
CA ILE A 700 -19.10 -27.15 -33.71
C ILE A 700 -20.28 -28.11 -33.50
N THR A 701 -21.36 -27.96 -34.26
CA THR A 701 -22.57 -28.77 -34.06
C THR A 701 -22.44 -30.22 -34.52
N VAL A 702 -21.63 -30.49 -35.54
CA VAL A 702 -21.39 -31.86 -36.05
C VAL A 702 -20.51 -32.68 -35.10
N GLN A 703 -19.59 -32.05 -34.36
CA GLN A 703 -18.58 -32.75 -33.55
C GLN A 703 -19.13 -33.54 -32.36
N LYS A 704 -20.24 -33.13 -31.72
CA LYS A 704 -20.75 -33.74 -30.46
C LYS A 704 -22.14 -34.39 -30.60
N LYS A 705 -22.70 -34.52 -31.83
CA LYS A 705 -24.02 -35.14 -32.13
C LYS A 705 -25.11 -34.86 -31.08
N TYR A 706 -25.57 -33.61 -30.99
CA TYR A 706 -26.62 -33.21 -30.05
C TYR A 706 -27.98 -33.83 -30.42
N SER A 707 -28.69 -34.38 -29.43
CA SER A 707 -30.08 -34.83 -29.60
C SER A 707 -31.04 -33.64 -29.78
N LYS A 708 -30.65 -32.47 -29.28
CA LYS A 708 -31.44 -31.25 -29.36
C LYS A 708 -30.58 -30.01 -29.52
N ILE A 709 -30.92 -29.19 -30.52
CA ILE A 709 -30.28 -27.89 -30.78
C ILE A 709 -31.35 -26.81 -30.85
N ILE A 710 -31.19 -25.76 -30.06
CA ILE A 710 -32.07 -24.59 -30.04
C ILE A 710 -31.31 -23.38 -30.52
N CYS A 711 -31.76 -22.74 -31.60
CA CYS A 711 -31.26 -21.43 -32.03
C CYS A 711 -32.22 -20.33 -31.57
N THR A 712 -31.70 -19.29 -30.94
CA THR A 712 -32.53 -18.17 -30.46
C THR A 712 -31.84 -16.82 -30.57
N GLY A 713 -32.64 -15.77 -30.73
CA GLY A 713 -32.16 -14.39 -30.81
C GLY A 713 -33.29 -13.39 -31.00
N ALA A 714 -32.99 -12.12 -30.78
CA ALA A 714 -33.93 -11.00 -30.97
C ALA A 714 -33.43 -10.02 -32.02
N SER A 715 -34.33 -9.46 -32.83
CA SER A 715 -33.99 -8.52 -33.92
C SER A 715 -32.89 -9.10 -34.83
N MET A 716 -31.71 -8.48 -34.84
CA MET A 716 -30.54 -8.91 -35.61
C MET A 716 -30.09 -10.33 -35.23
N GLY A 717 -30.18 -10.68 -33.94
CA GLY A 717 -29.93 -12.03 -33.47
C GLY A 717 -31.05 -13.00 -33.87
N GLY A 718 -32.29 -12.51 -33.99
CA GLY A 718 -33.42 -13.30 -34.48
C GLY A 718 -33.28 -13.67 -35.95
N TYR A 719 -32.78 -12.75 -36.78
CA TYR A 719 -32.35 -13.02 -38.15
C TYR A 719 -31.31 -14.15 -38.18
N MET A 720 -30.26 -14.05 -37.36
CA MET A 720 -29.18 -15.04 -37.34
C MET A 720 -29.66 -16.40 -36.80
N ALA A 721 -30.56 -16.42 -35.82
CA ALA A 721 -31.18 -17.63 -35.30
C ALA A 721 -31.99 -18.38 -36.38
N LEU A 722 -32.74 -17.64 -37.20
CA LEU A 722 -33.47 -18.19 -38.35
C LEU A 722 -32.52 -18.70 -39.43
N LEU A 723 -31.48 -17.95 -39.77
CA LEU A 723 -30.51 -18.35 -40.79
C LEU A 723 -29.72 -19.60 -40.37
N ILE A 724 -28.98 -19.51 -39.26
CA ILE A 724 -28.12 -20.60 -38.78
C ILE A 724 -28.94 -21.80 -38.35
N GLY A 725 -30.00 -21.60 -37.56
CA GLY A 725 -30.82 -22.70 -37.08
C GLY A 725 -31.36 -23.55 -38.21
N ARG A 726 -31.68 -22.92 -39.35
CA ARG A 726 -32.15 -23.65 -40.51
C ARG A 726 -31.03 -24.36 -41.26
N LEU A 727 -29.87 -23.71 -41.45
CA LEU A 727 -28.72 -24.29 -42.15
C LEU A 727 -28.05 -25.45 -41.40
N ILE A 728 -28.14 -25.51 -40.07
CA ILE A 728 -27.55 -26.59 -39.25
C ILE A 728 -28.56 -27.68 -38.89
N GLY A 729 -29.84 -27.54 -39.28
CA GLY A 729 -30.89 -28.49 -38.92
C GLY A 729 -31.21 -28.48 -37.42
N ALA A 730 -31.28 -27.31 -36.79
CA ALA A 730 -31.65 -27.20 -35.39
C ALA A 730 -33.03 -27.82 -35.12
N THR A 731 -33.22 -28.45 -33.97
CA THR A 731 -34.51 -29.03 -33.56
C THR A 731 -35.57 -27.96 -33.28
N ASN A 732 -35.14 -26.82 -32.71
CA ASN A 732 -36.02 -25.70 -32.38
C ASN A 732 -35.36 -24.38 -32.79
N ILE A 733 -36.15 -23.45 -33.33
CA ILE A 733 -35.75 -22.08 -33.59
C ILE A 733 -36.77 -21.15 -32.94
N VAL A 734 -36.31 -20.26 -32.06
CA VAL A 734 -37.15 -19.29 -31.34
C VAL A 734 -36.64 -17.88 -31.61
N ALA A 735 -37.32 -17.15 -32.49
CA ALA A 735 -36.92 -15.81 -32.90
C ALA A 735 -37.88 -14.74 -32.38
N PHE A 736 -37.33 -13.63 -31.89
CA PHE A 736 -38.08 -12.50 -31.32
C PHE A 736 -37.93 -11.26 -32.20
N SER A 737 -39.03 -10.78 -32.79
CA SER A 737 -39.10 -9.66 -33.75
C SER A 737 -37.93 -9.66 -34.76
N PRO A 738 -37.67 -10.77 -35.48
CA PRO A 738 -36.52 -10.87 -36.38
C PRO A 738 -36.69 -9.98 -37.61
N GLN A 739 -35.60 -9.43 -38.14
CA GLN A 739 -35.58 -8.91 -39.51
C GLN A 739 -35.42 -10.08 -40.47
N THR A 740 -36.44 -10.43 -41.24
CA THR A 740 -36.38 -11.57 -42.19
C THR A 740 -35.87 -11.19 -43.59
N PHE A 741 -35.74 -9.88 -43.85
CA PHE A 741 -35.12 -9.34 -45.05
C PHE A 741 -34.34 -8.06 -44.71
N LEU A 742 -33.28 -7.79 -45.47
CA LEU A 742 -32.35 -6.67 -45.36
C LEU A 742 -32.14 -5.98 -46.72
N ASP A 743 -32.56 -6.62 -47.83
CA ASP A 743 -32.35 -6.11 -49.18
C ASP A 743 -33.16 -4.83 -49.47
N GLU A 744 -32.59 -3.99 -50.32
CA GLU A 744 -33.16 -2.69 -50.67
C GLU A 744 -34.56 -2.81 -51.32
N LYS A 745 -34.82 -3.88 -52.08
CA LYS A 745 -36.08 -4.08 -52.80
C LYS A 745 -37.23 -4.29 -51.82
N ASN A 746 -37.11 -5.24 -50.89
CA ASN A 746 -38.15 -5.51 -49.89
C ASN A 746 -38.30 -4.33 -48.91
N ARG A 747 -37.20 -3.70 -48.51
CA ARG A 747 -37.24 -2.52 -47.62
C ARG A 747 -37.99 -1.35 -48.26
N LYS A 748 -37.72 -1.03 -49.53
CA LYS A 748 -38.48 0.00 -50.28
C LYS A 748 -39.94 -0.39 -50.43
N LYS A 749 -40.24 -1.66 -50.76
CA LYS A 749 -41.60 -2.18 -50.92
C LYS A 749 -42.47 -1.97 -49.69
N TYR A 750 -41.91 -2.19 -48.50
CA TYR A 750 -42.66 -2.11 -47.23
C TYR A 750 -42.41 -0.82 -46.43
N GLY A 751 -41.60 0.11 -46.96
CA GLY A 751 -41.27 1.36 -46.30
C GLY A 751 -40.42 1.20 -45.03
N ASP A 752 -39.54 0.20 -44.96
CA ASP A 752 -38.69 -0.02 -43.78
C ASP A 752 -37.42 0.85 -43.80
N THR A 753 -37.44 1.92 -42.98
CA THR A 753 -36.34 2.87 -42.77
C THR A 753 -35.57 2.64 -41.47
N ARG A 754 -35.83 1.55 -40.72
CA ARG A 754 -35.19 1.30 -39.42
C ARG A 754 -33.72 0.91 -39.58
N TRP A 755 -32.84 1.41 -38.71
CA TRP A 755 -31.39 1.13 -38.70
C TRP A 755 -30.68 1.41 -40.03
N SER A 756 -31.08 2.44 -40.77
CA SER A 756 -30.47 2.77 -42.06
C SER A 756 -28.96 2.99 -41.97
N SER A 757 -28.45 3.57 -40.87
CA SER A 757 -27.01 3.75 -40.64
C SER A 757 -26.27 2.41 -40.64
N GLU A 758 -26.75 1.44 -39.86
CA GLU A 758 -26.14 0.11 -39.74
C GLU A 758 -26.29 -0.70 -41.03
N ILE A 759 -27.44 -0.61 -41.68
CA ILE A 759 -27.73 -1.32 -42.93
C ILE A 759 -26.87 -0.77 -44.07
N ASN A 760 -26.60 0.54 -44.09
CA ASN A 760 -25.67 1.13 -45.05
C ASN A 760 -24.25 0.57 -44.92
N LYS A 761 -23.84 0.07 -43.74
CA LYS A 761 -22.55 -0.61 -43.57
C LYS A 761 -22.45 -1.91 -44.38
N LEU A 762 -23.60 -2.48 -44.80
CA LEU A 762 -23.69 -3.70 -45.60
C LEU A 762 -23.57 -3.43 -47.11
N ASN A 763 -23.60 -2.18 -47.54
CA ASN A 763 -23.47 -1.78 -48.95
C ASN A 763 -21.99 -1.76 -49.39
N LYS A 764 -21.24 -2.82 -49.09
CA LYS A 764 -19.87 -3.02 -49.56
C LYS A 764 -19.85 -4.05 -50.70
N PRO A 765 -18.90 -3.96 -51.65
CA PRO A 765 -18.80 -4.92 -52.76
C PRO A 765 -18.62 -6.37 -52.29
N ASP A 766 -17.93 -6.56 -51.16
CA ASP A 766 -17.45 -7.87 -50.69
C ASP A 766 -18.43 -8.58 -49.73
N ILE A 767 -19.63 -8.01 -49.48
CA ILE A 767 -20.65 -8.63 -48.62
C ILE A 767 -21.53 -9.57 -49.46
N ASP A 768 -21.68 -10.83 -49.02
CA ASP A 768 -22.57 -11.78 -49.68
C ASP A 768 -24.05 -11.40 -49.45
N LYS A 769 -24.71 -10.97 -50.53
CA LYS A 769 -26.12 -10.58 -50.52
C LYS A 769 -27.08 -11.78 -50.55
N LYS A 770 -26.58 -13.01 -50.71
CA LYS A 770 -27.37 -14.24 -50.76
C LYS A 770 -28.33 -14.39 -49.58
N TYR A 771 -27.92 -13.97 -48.39
CA TYR A 771 -28.74 -14.09 -47.17
C TYR A 771 -29.52 -12.82 -46.82
N PHE A 772 -29.51 -11.79 -47.68
CA PHE A 772 -30.26 -10.57 -47.39
C PHE A 772 -31.77 -10.80 -47.36
N ASP A 773 -32.31 -11.77 -48.07
CA ASP A 773 -33.71 -12.19 -47.95
C ASP A 773 -33.77 -13.67 -47.55
N LEU A 774 -34.26 -13.96 -46.34
CA LEU A 774 -34.36 -15.33 -45.86
C LEU A 774 -35.52 -16.11 -46.49
N LYS A 775 -36.41 -15.47 -47.26
CA LYS A 775 -37.59 -16.15 -47.82
C LYS A 775 -37.24 -17.38 -48.65
N GLU A 776 -36.19 -17.31 -49.48
CA GLU A 776 -35.77 -18.43 -50.33
C GLU A 776 -35.34 -19.65 -49.49
N LEU A 777 -34.69 -19.43 -48.34
CA LEU A 777 -34.25 -20.50 -47.43
C LEU A 777 -35.42 -21.29 -46.81
N TYR A 778 -36.62 -20.71 -46.79
CA TYR A 778 -37.82 -21.28 -46.17
C TYR A 778 -38.90 -21.73 -47.17
N LYS A 779 -38.64 -21.66 -48.48
CA LYS A 779 -39.55 -22.18 -49.51
C LYS A 779 -39.59 -23.71 -49.55
N GLU A 780 -38.46 -24.36 -49.30
CA GLU A 780 -38.36 -25.83 -49.32
C GLU A 780 -38.98 -26.46 -48.06
N THR A 781 -39.50 -27.68 -48.19
CA THR A 781 -40.04 -28.45 -47.06
C THR A 781 -38.93 -28.83 -46.08
N PHE A 782 -39.18 -28.68 -44.79
CA PHE A 782 -38.31 -29.11 -43.69
C PHE A 782 -39.08 -30.00 -42.75
N ASP A 783 -38.50 -31.15 -42.36
CA ASP A 783 -39.31 -32.25 -41.86
C ASP A 783 -39.49 -32.26 -40.33
N ASP A 784 -38.51 -31.79 -39.53
CA ASP A 784 -38.58 -31.92 -38.06
C ASP A 784 -38.30 -30.66 -37.22
N THR A 785 -37.89 -29.53 -37.82
CA THR A 785 -37.57 -28.30 -37.06
C THR A 785 -38.83 -27.56 -36.60
N LYS A 786 -38.94 -27.31 -35.29
CA LYS A 786 -40.01 -26.49 -34.68
C LYS A 786 -39.61 -25.02 -34.65
N ILE A 787 -40.37 -24.16 -35.34
CA ILE A 787 -40.03 -22.74 -35.47
C ILE A 787 -41.12 -21.89 -34.83
N GLU A 788 -40.76 -21.05 -33.86
CA GLU A 788 -41.63 -20.04 -33.25
C GLU A 788 -41.07 -18.63 -33.54
N ILE A 789 -41.89 -17.77 -34.17
CA ILE A 789 -41.59 -16.34 -34.34
C ILE A 789 -42.53 -15.54 -33.45
N HIS A 790 -41.97 -14.86 -32.46
CA HIS A 790 -42.68 -13.97 -31.56
C HIS A 790 -42.52 -12.53 -32.02
N TYR A 791 -43.61 -11.79 -32.23
CA TYR A 791 -43.55 -10.43 -32.77
C TYR A 791 -44.59 -9.50 -32.14
N SER A 792 -44.34 -8.19 -32.20
CA SER A 792 -45.32 -7.18 -31.79
C SER A 792 -46.36 -6.97 -32.89
N LYS A 793 -47.64 -7.01 -32.53
CA LYS A 793 -48.72 -6.61 -33.45
C LYS A 793 -48.91 -5.09 -33.52
N GLN A 794 -48.39 -4.35 -32.54
CA GLN A 794 -48.44 -2.88 -32.55
C GLN A 794 -47.47 -2.30 -33.60
N ILE A 795 -46.37 -3.03 -33.89
CA ILE A 795 -45.38 -2.63 -34.88
C ILE A 795 -45.67 -3.35 -36.20
N LYS A 796 -46.33 -2.66 -37.13
CA LYS A 796 -46.69 -3.20 -38.46
C LYS A 796 -45.50 -3.82 -39.20
N LEU A 797 -44.30 -3.23 -39.08
CA LEU A 797 -43.09 -3.77 -39.72
C LEU A 797 -42.64 -5.11 -39.10
N ASP A 798 -42.83 -5.32 -37.79
CA ASP A 798 -42.50 -6.61 -37.15
C ASP A 798 -43.44 -7.71 -37.62
N GLU A 799 -44.73 -7.39 -37.78
CA GLU A 799 -45.72 -8.29 -38.37
C GLU A 799 -45.38 -8.63 -39.83
N ILE A 800 -44.96 -7.64 -40.63
CA ILE A 800 -44.52 -7.85 -42.02
C ILE A 800 -43.34 -8.82 -42.05
N HIS A 801 -42.30 -8.60 -41.24
CA HIS A 801 -41.16 -9.51 -41.20
C HIS A 801 -41.55 -10.92 -40.74
N ALA A 802 -42.40 -11.05 -39.71
CA ALA A 802 -42.87 -12.34 -39.22
C ALA A 802 -43.63 -13.13 -40.30
N LYS A 803 -44.44 -12.44 -41.12
CA LYS A 803 -45.22 -13.05 -42.20
C LYS A 803 -44.43 -13.27 -43.50
N HIS A 804 -43.31 -12.57 -43.72
CA HIS A 804 -42.57 -12.56 -45.00
C HIS A 804 -42.11 -13.95 -45.48
N LEU A 805 -41.68 -14.82 -44.55
CA LEU A 805 -41.23 -16.17 -44.85
C LEU A 805 -42.34 -17.07 -45.42
N ASP A 806 -43.61 -16.73 -45.16
CA ASP A 806 -44.80 -17.33 -45.79
C ASP A 806 -44.83 -18.87 -45.80
N ASN A 807 -44.57 -19.47 -44.64
CA ASN A 807 -44.56 -20.93 -44.48
C ASN A 807 -45.45 -21.37 -43.31
N LYS A 808 -46.42 -22.25 -43.60
CA LYS A 808 -47.42 -22.72 -42.62
C LYS A 808 -46.84 -23.56 -41.47
N LYS A 809 -45.63 -24.12 -41.62
CA LYS A 809 -44.93 -24.85 -40.54
C LYS A 809 -44.31 -23.90 -39.50
N ILE A 810 -44.20 -22.60 -39.80
CA ILE A 810 -43.70 -21.59 -38.86
C ILE A 810 -44.85 -21.11 -37.99
N LYS A 811 -44.69 -21.23 -36.67
CA LYS A 811 -45.68 -20.75 -35.72
C LYS A 811 -45.46 -19.27 -35.43
N LEU A 812 -46.38 -18.44 -35.90
CA LEU A 812 -46.39 -16.99 -35.65
C LEU A 812 -47.18 -16.68 -34.36
N ILE A 813 -46.54 -15.97 -33.43
CA ILE A 813 -47.12 -15.63 -32.12
C ILE A 813 -47.04 -14.12 -31.94
N GLY A 814 -48.15 -13.44 -32.20
CA GLY A 814 -48.26 -11.99 -32.10
C GLY A 814 -48.75 -11.54 -30.73
N TYR A 815 -48.18 -10.45 -30.21
CA TYR A 815 -48.54 -9.87 -28.91
C TYR A 815 -49.09 -8.46 -29.07
N ASP A 816 -50.23 -8.19 -28.44
CA ASP A 816 -51.01 -6.96 -28.63
C ASP A 816 -50.47 -5.75 -27.83
N ASP A 817 -49.64 -5.96 -26.79
CA ASP A 817 -49.09 -4.92 -25.88
C ASP A 817 -47.55 -4.92 -25.79
N ALA A 818 -46.86 -5.22 -26.88
CA ALA A 818 -45.39 -5.26 -26.92
C ALA A 818 -44.83 -4.21 -27.89
N ASP A 819 -43.68 -3.64 -27.56
CA ASP A 819 -42.86 -2.88 -28.52
C ASP A 819 -41.97 -3.84 -29.34
N HIS A 820 -41.07 -3.29 -30.16
CA HIS A 820 -40.10 -4.09 -30.92
C HIS A 820 -39.20 -4.97 -30.03
N TYR A 821 -38.97 -4.56 -28.78
CA TYR A 821 -38.14 -5.27 -27.81
C TYR A 821 -38.94 -6.35 -27.06
N ILE A 822 -39.66 -7.17 -27.81
CA ILE A 822 -40.59 -8.18 -27.28
C ILE A 822 -39.95 -9.16 -26.29
N ALA A 823 -38.67 -9.48 -26.45
CA ALA A 823 -37.93 -10.31 -25.51
C ALA A 823 -37.80 -9.65 -24.12
N VAL A 824 -37.58 -8.32 -24.05
CA VAL A 824 -37.62 -7.54 -22.80
C VAL A 824 -39.00 -7.56 -22.20
N TYR A 825 -40.02 -7.34 -23.03
CA TYR A 825 -41.42 -7.34 -22.60
C TYR A 825 -41.81 -8.67 -21.95
N LEU A 826 -41.53 -9.79 -22.64
CA LEU A 826 -41.79 -11.14 -22.14
C LEU A 826 -40.98 -11.47 -20.89
N HIS A 827 -39.76 -10.94 -20.80
CA HIS A 827 -38.93 -11.08 -19.61
C HIS A 827 -39.56 -10.39 -18.40
N LYS A 828 -39.97 -9.12 -18.54
CA LYS A 828 -40.64 -8.35 -17.46
C LYS A 828 -41.92 -9.01 -16.96
N LYS A 829 -42.62 -9.77 -17.82
CA LYS A 829 -43.83 -10.54 -17.48
C LYS A 829 -43.55 -11.95 -16.93
N GLY A 830 -42.28 -12.37 -16.84
CA GLY A 830 -41.89 -13.72 -16.41
C GLY A 830 -42.28 -14.83 -17.39
N ALA A 831 -42.59 -14.49 -18.64
CA ALA A 831 -43.03 -15.42 -19.68
C ALA A 831 -41.87 -15.96 -20.53
N LEU A 832 -40.80 -15.17 -20.71
CA LEU A 832 -39.66 -15.54 -21.56
C LEU A 832 -39.01 -16.87 -21.13
N GLU A 833 -38.75 -17.04 -19.83
CA GLU A 833 -38.16 -18.26 -19.28
C GLU A 833 -39.02 -19.49 -19.59
N LYS A 834 -40.34 -19.37 -19.45
CA LYS A 834 -41.28 -20.46 -19.76
C LYS A 834 -41.23 -20.86 -21.23
N ILE A 835 -41.08 -19.88 -22.14
CA ILE A 835 -40.97 -20.14 -23.58
C ILE A 835 -39.70 -20.93 -23.89
N ILE A 836 -38.56 -20.53 -23.29
CA ILE A 836 -37.28 -21.24 -23.47
C ILE A 836 -37.33 -22.64 -22.86
N LEU A 837 -37.80 -22.80 -21.61
CA LEU A 837 -37.96 -24.10 -20.93
C LEU A 837 -38.86 -25.07 -21.69
N LYS A 838 -39.99 -24.58 -22.21
CA LYS A 838 -40.91 -25.35 -23.05
C LYS A 838 -40.21 -25.84 -24.32
N ASN A 839 -39.47 -24.98 -24.99
CA ASN A 839 -38.73 -25.35 -26.20
C ASN A 839 -37.55 -26.30 -25.87
N LEU A 840 -37.01 -26.26 -24.66
CA LEU A 840 -36.05 -27.24 -24.12
C LEU A 840 -36.68 -28.57 -23.73
N GLY A 841 -37.97 -28.61 -23.37
CA GLY A 841 -38.68 -29.82 -22.95
C GLY A 841 -38.53 -30.16 -21.46
N MET A 842 -38.13 -29.20 -20.62
CA MET A 842 -37.88 -29.42 -19.18
C MET A 842 -39.08 -28.96 -18.32
N LYS A 843 -39.51 -29.77 -17.34
CA LYS A 843 -40.61 -29.48 -16.40
C LYS A 843 -40.06 -29.18 -14.99
N ARG A 844 -40.76 -28.34 -14.20
CA ARG A 844 -40.42 -28.07 -12.79
C ARG A 844 -40.97 -29.18 -11.89
N VAL A 845 -40.23 -29.54 -10.85
CA VAL A 845 -40.68 -30.56 -9.88
C VAL A 845 -41.75 -29.99 -8.96
N LYS A 846 -42.91 -30.66 -8.84
CA LYS A 846 -44.00 -30.24 -7.95
C LYS A 846 -43.90 -30.95 -6.59
N ILE A 847 -43.78 -30.18 -5.51
CA ILE A 847 -43.71 -30.72 -4.13
C ILE A 847 -44.69 -29.98 -3.22
N LEU A 848 -45.43 -30.73 -2.40
CA LEU A 848 -46.26 -30.17 -1.33
C LEU A 848 -45.51 -30.15 0.01
N PHE A 849 -45.39 -28.95 0.58
CA PHE A 849 -44.81 -28.69 1.89
C PHE A 849 -45.90 -28.41 2.93
N GLY A 850 -45.59 -28.63 4.21
CA GLY A 850 -46.33 -28.03 5.30
C GLY A 850 -46.07 -26.52 5.42
N ASP A 851 -46.94 -25.82 6.14
CA ASP A 851 -46.82 -24.38 6.37
C ASP A 851 -45.45 -23.95 6.94
N LYS A 852 -45.08 -22.67 6.75
CA LYS A 852 -43.91 -21.91 7.26
C LYS A 852 -42.71 -21.76 6.31
N TRP A 853 -42.61 -22.54 5.23
CA TRP A 853 -41.47 -22.46 4.29
C TRP A 853 -41.75 -21.62 3.05
N GLN A 854 -42.97 -21.07 2.89
CA GLN A 854 -43.43 -20.37 1.68
C GLN A 854 -42.40 -19.37 1.16
N LYS A 855 -41.91 -18.47 2.02
CA LYS A 855 -40.96 -17.42 1.66
C LYS A 855 -39.54 -17.93 1.38
N ALA A 856 -39.15 -19.06 1.97
CA ALA A 856 -37.82 -19.63 1.78
C ALA A 856 -37.74 -20.29 0.40
N VAL A 857 -38.67 -21.20 0.11
CA VAL A 857 -38.66 -21.99 -1.13
C VAL A 857 -39.22 -21.25 -2.34
N SER A 858 -39.96 -20.14 -2.16
CA SER A 858 -40.44 -19.30 -3.28
C SER A 858 -39.32 -18.73 -4.15
N LYS A 859 -38.08 -18.76 -3.66
CA LYS A 859 -36.89 -18.32 -4.39
C LYS A 859 -36.34 -19.40 -5.33
N CYS A 860 -36.75 -20.65 -5.17
CA CYS A 860 -36.17 -21.79 -5.89
C CYS A 860 -36.92 -22.05 -7.18
N LYS A 861 -36.29 -21.72 -8.32
CA LYS A 861 -36.96 -21.72 -9.63
C LYS A 861 -37.13 -23.10 -10.23
N TRP A 862 -36.27 -24.04 -9.86
CA TRP A 862 -36.38 -25.45 -10.22
C TRP A 862 -37.60 -26.15 -9.60
N LEU A 863 -38.18 -25.54 -8.55
CA LEU A 863 -39.22 -26.11 -7.72
C LEU A 863 -40.56 -25.39 -7.93
N GLU A 864 -41.62 -26.15 -8.18
CA GLU A 864 -43.00 -25.69 -8.06
C GLU A 864 -43.51 -26.07 -6.66
N ALA A 865 -43.30 -25.17 -5.69
CA ALA A 865 -43.59 -25.42 -4.29
C ALA A 865 -45.05 -25.09 -3.93
N HIS A 866 -45.80 -26.09 -3.50
CA HIS A 866 -47.14 -25.91 -2.94
C HIS A 866 -47.10 -26.01 -1.41
N HIS A 867 -48.05 -25.38 -0.73
CA HIS A 867 -48.12 -25.38 0.73
C HIS A 867 -49.55 -25.58 1.21
N LEU A 868 -49.73 -26.45 2.19
CA LEU A 868 -51.02 -26.68 2.83
C LEU A 868 -50.83 -27.08 4.29
N ASN A 869 -51.87 -26.88 5.10
CA ASN A 869 -51.93 -27.42 6.45
C ASN A 869 -52.32 -28.90 6.42
N PHE A 870 -51.57 -29.75 7.13
CA PHE A 870 -51.75 -31.21 7.11
C PHE A 870 -52.76 -31.73 8.14
N LYS A 871 -53.41 -30.85 8.92
CA LYS A 871 -54.44 -31.25 9.90
C LYS A 871 -55.67 -31.90 9.23
N ASP A 872 -56.06 -31.44 8.04
CA ASP A 872 -57.10 -32.09 7.23
C ASP A 872 -56.47 -32.86 6.07
N ILE A 873 -56.23 -34.15 6.31
CA ILE A 873 -55.56 -35.01 5.33
C ILE A 873 -56.39 -35.27 4.07
N LYS A 874 -57.73 -35.16 4.15
CA LYS A 874 -58.61 -35.36 2.98
C LYS A 874 -58.51 -34.17 2.03
N SER A 875 -58.43 -32.95 2.56
CA SER A 875 -58.15 -31.76 1.76
C SER A 875 -56.77 -31.81 1.12
N VAL A 876 -55.75 -32.31 1.84
CA VAL A 876 -54.39 -32.53 1.28
C VAL A 876 -54.44 -33.44 0.05
N ILE A 877 -55.09 -34.61 0.16
CA ILE A 877 -55.20 -35.56 -0.95
C ILE A 877 -55.93 -34.95 -2.15
N THR A 878 -57.04 -34.24 -1.90
CA THR A 878 -57.84 -33.59 -2.95
C THR A 878 -57.04 -32.51 -3.67
N TYR A 879 -56.32 -31.69 -2.92
CA TYR A 879 -55.47 -30.64 -3.46
C TYR A 879 -54.34 -31.22 -4.32
N CYS A 880 -53.67 -32.28 -3.84
CA CYS A 880 -52.63 -32.95 -4.61
C CYS A 880 -53.16 -33.51 -5.94
N LYS A 881 -54.33 -34.14 -5.95
CA LYS A 881 -54.95 -34.66 -7.19
C LYS A 881 -55.24 -33.55 -8.19
N ASN A 882 -55.84 -32.45 -7.74
CA ASN A 882 -56.22 -31.33 -8.62
C ASN A 882 -55.02 -30.57 -9.21
N ASN A 883 -53.84 -30.67 -8.58
CA ASN A 883 -52.62 -29.97 -9.01
C ASN A 883 -51.54 -30.92 -9.56
N GLU A 884 -51.85 -32.22 -9.68
CA GLU A 884 -50.92 -33.27 -10.13
C GLU A 884 -49.66 -33.40 -9.26
N ILE A 885 -49.81 -33.27 -7.93
CA ILE A 885 -48.69 -33.37 -6.98
C ILE A 885 -48.60 -34.80 -6.45
N LYS A 886 -47.41 -35.41 -6.56
CA LYS A 886 -47.13 -36.76 -6.05
C LYS A 886 -46.20 -36.80 -4.83
N ILE A 887 -45.38 -35.76 -4.64
CA ILE A 887 -44.35 -35.73 -3.58
C ILE A 887 -44.80 -34.84 -2.43
N LEU A 888 -44.75 -35.37 -1.21
CA LEU A 888 -44.90 -34.59 0.01
C LEU A 888 -43.52 -34.46 0.66
N PHE A 889 -43.17 -33.25 1.13
CA PHE A 889 -41.95 -33.02 1.90
C PHE A 889 -42.29 -32.45 3.28
N ALA A 890 -42.04 -33.25 4.31
CA ALA A 890 -42.44 -32.95 5.68
C ALA A 890 -41.44 -32.02 6.39
N ASN A 891 -41.48 -30.74 6.03
CA ASN A 891 -40.56 -29.68 6.45
C ASN A 891 -40.66 -29.25 7.93
N ASN A 892 -41.64 -29.75 8.69
CA ASN A 892 -41.80 -29.43 10.11
C ASN A 892 -42.35 -30.62 10.91
N TYR A 893 -42.21 -30.54 12.24
CA TYR A 893 -42.60 -31.59 13.17
C TYR A 893 -44.09 -31.95 13.07
N THR A 894 -44.98 -30.96 13.06
CA THR A 894 -46.44 -31.19 12.99
C THR A 894 -46.82 -31.93 11.70
N THR A 895 -46.27 -31.51 10.56
CA THR A 895 -46.50 -32.18 9.27
C THR A 895 -46.00 -33.62 9.29
N GLN A 896 -44.84 -33.91 9.89
CA GLN A 896 -44.37 -35.29 10.03
C GLN A 896 -45.31 -36.15 10.88
N ILE A 897 -45.82 -35.61 11.99
CA ILE A 897 -46.78 -36.32 12.85
C ILE A 897 -48.10 -36.60 12.12
N GLU A 898 -48.65 -35.63 11.40
CA GLU A 898 -49.90 -35.83 10.66
C GLU A 898 -49.75 -36.81 9.50
N ILE A 899 -48.58 -36.83 8.83
CA ILE A 899 -48.25 -37.84 7.82
C ILE A 899 -48.15 -39.23 8.46
N LEU A 900 -47.43 -39.38 9.58
CA LEU A 900 -47.29 -40.66 10.29
C LEU A 900 -48.65 -41.24 10.72
N LYS A 901 -49.58 -40.39 11.19
CA LYS A 901 -50.94 -40.83 11.58
C LYS A 901 -51.77 -41.35 10.41
N ASN A 902 -51.46 -40.93 9.18
CA ASN A 902 -52.26 -41.18 7.99
C ASN A 902 -51.46 -41.84 6.86
N GLU A 903 -50.38 -42.55 7.19
CA GLU A 903 -49.39 -43.03 6.22
C GLU A 903 -50.04 -43.92 5.15
N ASP A 904 -50.81 -44.92 5.55
CA ASP A 904 -51.48 -45.85 4.64
C ASP A 904 -52.46 -45.15 3.69
N LEU A 905 -53.21 -44.17 4.20
CA LEU A 905 -54.20 -43.43 3.42
C LEU A 905 -53.53 -42.56 2.34
N LEU A 906 -52.42 -41.90 2.68
CA LEU A 906 -51.65 -41.09 1.75
C LEU A 906 -51.00 -41.96 0.66
N ARG A 907 -50.35 -43.07 1.05
CA ARG A 907 -49.71 -44.00 0.11
C ARG A 907 -50.72 -44.62 -0.85
N LYS A 908 -51.88 -45.06 -0.36
CA LYS A 908 -52.98 -45.60 -1.20
C LYS A 908 -53.49 -44.60 -2.26
N ASN A 909 -53.31 -43.30 -2.03
CA ASN A 909 -53.66 -42.25 -2.99
C ASN A 909 -52.48 -41.83 -3.90
N GLY A 910 -51.39 -42.60 -3.92
CA GLY A 910 -50.24 -42.36 -4.80
C GLY A 910 -49.33 -41.22 -4.35
N LEU A 911 -49.41 -40.82 -3.07
CA LEU A 911 -48.54 -39.80 -2.51
C LEU A 911 -47.31 -40.45 -1.88
N MET A 912 -46.13 -39.93 -2.23
CA MET A 912 -44.85 -40.47 -1.79
C MET A 912 -44.14 -39.50 -0.84
N PHE A 913 -43.56 -40.04 0.22
CA PHE A 913 -42.90 -39.28 1.27
C PHE A 913 -41.97 -40.14 2.14
N ILE A 914 -41.02 -39.46 2.77
CA ILE A 914 -40.18 -39.97 3.86
C ILE A 914 -40.35 -39.07 5.08
N VAL A 915 -40.60 -39.69 6.24
CA VAL A 915 -40.72 -39.04 7.54
C VAL A 915 -39.96 -39.85 8.58
N ASN A 916 -39.49 -39.17 9.63
CA ASN A 916 -38.85 -39.84 10.76
C ASN A 916 -39.85 -40.70 11.53
N LYS A 917 -39.38 -41.75 12.22
CA LYS A 917 -40.23 -42.51 13.14
C LYS A 917 -40.65 -41.67 14.34
N LYS A 918 -41.80 -42.02 14.92
CA LYS A 918 -42.41 -41.32 16.07
C LYS A 918 -41.44 -41.22 17.25
N GLU A 919 -40.71 -42.29 17.55
CA GLU A 919 -39.73 -42.32 18.64
C GLU A 919 -38.57 -41.33 18.40
N THR A 920 -37.94 -41.38 17.22
CA THR A 920 -36.89 -40.44 16.81
C THR A 920 -37.37 -39.00 16.87
N LEU A 921 -38.59 -38.72 16.40
CA LEU A 921 -39.22 -37.40 16.50
C LEU A 921 -39.35 -36.91 17.94
N GLN A 922 -39.78 -37.78 18.86
CA GLN A 922 -40.01 -37.42 20.26
C GLN A 922 -38.68 -37.19 21.00
N ASN A 923 -37.68 -38.06 20.78
CA ASN A 923 -36.41 -37.98 21.49
C ASN A 923 -35.59 -36.73 21.11
N PHE A 924 -35.71 -36.22 19.88
CA PHE A 924 -35.02 -34.98 19.47
C PHE A 924 -35.71 -33.68 19.93
N VAL A 925 -37.01 -33.69 20.19
CA VAL A 925 -37.74 -32.46 20.58
C VAL A 925 -37.58 -32.13 22.06
N ASP A 926 -37.49 -33.16 22.90
CA ASP A 926 -37.27 -33.00 24.34
C ASP A 926 -35.76 -32.85 24.62
N LYS A 927 -35.35 -31.63 24.97
CA LYS A 927 -33.94 -31.26 25.17
C LYS A 927 -33.33 -31.92 26.41
N GLN A 928 -34.12 -32.14 27.46
CA GLN A 928 -33.65 -32.85 28.65
C GLN A 928 -33.45 -34.32 28.31
N LYS A 929 -34.45 -34.95 27.69
CA LYS A 929 -34.36 -36.36 27.30
C LYS A 929 -33.21 -36.61 26.31
N PHE A 930 -32.99 -35.70 25.37
CA PHE A 930 -31.84 -35.75 24.46
C PHE A 930 -30.52 -35.75 25.24
N TYR A 931 -30.38 -34.87 26.22
CA TYR A 931 -29.18 -34.80 27.07
C TYR A 931 -28.99 -36.08 27.89
N ASP A 932 -30.05 -36.56 28.55
CA ASP A 932 -30.01 -37.75 29.39
C ASP A 932 -29.55 -38.98 28.57
N ILE A 933 -30.12 -39.16 27.38
CA ILE A 933 -29.72 -40.26 26.46
C ILE A 933 -28.27 -40.10 26.01
N MET A 934 -27.80 -38.89 25.71
CA MET A 934 -26.40 -38.64 25.35
C MET A 934 -25.45 -38.98 26.51
N THR A 935 -25.84 -38.68 27.75
CA THR A 935 -25.06 -39.04 28.94
C THR A 935 -25.03 -40.54 29.19
N GLU A 936 -26.17 -41.22 29.08
CA GLU A 936 -26.25 -42.68 29.20
C GLU A 936 -25.37 -43.42 28.20
N HIS A 937 -25.14 -42.85 27.02
CA HIS A 937 -24.31 -43.43 25.95
C HIS A 937 -22.85 -42.92 25.94
N ASN A 938 -22.38 -42.34 27.04
CA ASN A 938 -21.01 -41.79 27.18
C ASN A 938 -20.66 -40.69 26.14
N MET A 939 -21.66 -39.93 25.68
CA MET A 939 -21.49 -38.82 24.72
C MET A 939 -21.65 -37.43 25.35
N SER A 940 -21.59 -37.33 26.69
CA SER A 940 -21.73 -36.08 27.44
C SER A 940 -20.75 -34.98 27.00
N GLU A 941 -19.59 -35.33 26.46
CA GLU A 941 -18.61 -34.35 25.98
C GLU A 941 -19.07 -33.57 24.75
N TYR A 942 -20.05 -34.08 23.98
CA TYR A 942 -20.59 -33.48 22.75
C TYR A 942 -21.84 -32.65 22.99
N VAL A 943 -22.26 -32.45 24.24
CA VAL A 943 -23.39 -31.60 24.62
C VAL A 943 -22.92 -30.55 25.63
N PRO A 944 -23.59 -29.37 25.74
CA PRO A 944 -23.32 -28.42 26.81
C PRO A 944 -23.59 -29.06 28.17
N LYS A 945 -22.89 -28.66 29.23
CA LYS A 945 -23.20 -29.14 30.58
C LYS A 945 -24.60 -28.67 31.01
N TYR A 946 -25.43 -29.58 31.52
CA TYR A 946 -26.70 -29.23 32.17
C TYR A 946 -26.49 -29.16 33.69
N TYR A 947 -27.15 -28.19 34.32
CA TYR A 947 -27.06 -27.97 35.76
C TYR A 947 -28.36 -28.41 36.45
N SER A 948 -28.24 -29.11 37.57
CA SER A 948 -29.33 -29.27 38.51
C SER A 948 -29.59 -27.96 39.27
N LYS A 949 -30.80 -27.74 39.80
CA LYS A 949 -31.12 -26.54 40.60
C LYS A 949 -30.26 -26.42 41.88
N SER A 950 -29.59 -27.50 42.30
CA SER A 950 -28.71 -27.58 43.47
C SER A 950 -27.21 -27.47 43.17
N ASP A 951 -26.79 -27.40 41.90
CA ASP A 951 -25.38 -27.37 41.51
C ASP A 951 -24.76 -25.97 41.64
N ASP A 952 -23.42 -25.91 41.68
CA ASP A 952 -22.67 -24.67 41.51
C ASP A 952 -22.69 -24.23 40.03
N ILE A 953 -23.63 -23.35 39.69
CA ILE A 953 -23.90 -22.88 38.33
C ILE A 953 -22.89 -21.80 37.94
N LYS A 954 -22.21 -21.99 36.80
CA LYS A 954 -21.35 -20.97 36.18
C LYS A 954 -22.17 -20.00 35.33
N TYR A 955 -21.90 -18.69 35.48
CA TYR A 955 -22.58 -17.63 34.74
C TYR A 955 -21.65 -16.96 33.70
N PRO A 956 -22.19 -16.46 32.57
CA PRO A 956 -23.59 -16.56 32.17
C PRO A 956 -23.98 -18.02 31.84
N CYS A 957 -25.22 -18.39 32.12
CA CYS A 957 -25.80 -19.68 31.73
C CYS A 957 -27.05 -19.47 30.86
N MET A 958 -27.46 -20.51 30.15
CA MET A 958 -28.58 -20.48 29.22
C MET A 958 -29.78 -21.24 29.79
N ILE A 959 -30.92 -20.57 29.87
CA ILE A 959 -32.20 -21.16 30.28
C ILE A 959 -32.98 -21.48 29.01
N LYS A 960 -33.54 -22.70 28.94
CA LYS A 960 -34.33 -23.17 27.80
C LYS A 960 -35.57 -23.92 28.30
N ILE A 961 -36.67 -23.88 27.57
CA ILE A 961 -37.80 -24.80 27.80
C ILE A 961 -37.44 -26.23 27.35
N LYS A 962 -37.90 -27.24 28.09
CA LYS A 962 -37.65 -28.68 27.84
C LYS A 962 -38.10 -29.12 26.45
N ALA A 963 -39.33 -28.80 26.08
CA ALA A 963 -39.92 -29.12 24.78
C ALA A 963 -40.43 -27.84 24.10
N GLY A 964 -39.83 -27.49 22.96
CA GLY A 964 -40.20 -26.28 22.22
C GLY A 964 -39.21 -25.95 21.11
N GLY A 965 -39.55 -24.95 20.29
CA GLY A 965 -38.75 -24.57 19.13
C GLY A 965 -38.92 -23.11 18.71
N ALA A 966 -38.08 -22.70 17.76
CA ALA A 966 -37.95 -21.33 17.24
C ALA A 966 -37.42 -20.29 18.27
N GLY A 967 -36.60 -20.72 19.22
CA GLY A 967 -35.96 -19.82 20.19
C GLY A 967 -36.89 -19.19 21.24
N ARG A 968 -38.19 -19.53 21.22
CA ARG A 968 -39.14 -19.10 22.25
C ARG A 968 -38.80 -19.78 23.57
N GLY A 969 -38.69 -18.99 24.64
CA GLY A 969 -38.32 -19.50 25.97
C GLY A 969 -36.83 -19.82 26.12
N VAL A 970 -35.95 -19.14 25.37
CA VAL A 970 -34.49 -19.19 25.56
C VAL A 970 -33.98 -17.82 25.99
N PHE A 971 -33.28 -17.73 27.12
CA PHE A 971 -32.67 -16.48 27.60
C PHE A 971 -31.40 -16.74 28.42
N LEU A 972 -30.60 -15.69 28.63
CA LEU A 972 -29.37 -15.74 29.42
C LEU A 972 -29.65 -15.32 30.85
N ALA A 973 -29.10 -16.07 31.80
CA ALA A 973 -28.98 -15.66 33.18
C ALA A 973 -27.52 -15.29 33.47
N TYR A 974 -27.31 -14.13 34.07
CA TYR A 974 -25.98 -13.60 34.41
C TYR A 974 -25.66 -13.79 35.89
N SER A 975 -26.65 -14.14 36.71
CA SER A 975 -26.50 -14.35 38.14
C SER A 975 -27.57 -15.29 38.69
N LYS A 976 -27.36 -15.74 39.93
CA LYS A 976 -28.35 -16.56 40.67
C LYS A 976 -29.70 -15.85 40.86
N LYS A 977 -29.74 -14.51 40.81
CA LYS A 977 -30.99 -13.75 40.92
C LYS A 977 -31.89 -13.94 39.71
N ASP A 978 -31.31 -14.18 38.54
CA ASP A 978 -32.03 -14.37 37.27
C ASP A 978 -32.71 -15.75 37.19
N LEU A 979 -32.44 -16.63 38.18
CA LEU A 979 -32.99 -17.99 38.25
C LEU A 979 -34.22 -18.12 39.16
N LYS A 980 -34.68 -17.04 39.81
CA LYS A 980 -35.70 -17.11 40.88
C LYS A 980 -37.07 -17.60 40.44
N ASP A 981 -37.42 -17.43 39.17
CA ASP A 981 -38.75 -17.73 38.62
C ASP A 981 -38.73 -18.83 37.53
N ILE A 982 -37.73 -19.72 37.56
CA ILE A 982 -37.62 -20.81 36.58
C ILE A 982 -38.58 -21.96 36.93
N SER A 983 -39.57 -22.15 36.07
CA SER A 983 -40.54 -23.24 36.12
C SER A 983 -39.91 -24.61 35.87
N ASP A 984 -40.57 -25.69 36.32
CA ASP A 984 -40.04 -27.06 36.22
C ASP A 984 -40.01 -27.62 34.78
N ASP A 985 -40.62 -26.93 33.82
CA ASP A 985 -40.55 -27.22 32.39
C ASP A 985 -39.34 -26.57 31.70
N MET A 986 -38.44 -25.92 32.45
CA MET A 986 -37.19 -25.33 31.96
C MET A 986 -35.96 -26.11 32.42
N ILE A 987 -34.87 -25.92 31.67
CA ILE A 987 -33.55 -26.52 31.88
C ILE A 987 -32.50 -25.41 31.94
N ILE A 988 -31.48 -25.62 32.78
CA ILE A 988 -30.33 -24.73 32.91
C ILE A 988 -29.14 -25.42 32.23
N SER A 989 -28.59 -24.77 31.21
CA SER A 989 -27.50 -25.26 30.37
C SER A 989 -26.33 -24.29 30.46
N GLU A 990 -25.12 -24.79 30.30
CA GLU A 990 -23.93 -24.01 30.03
C GLU A 990 -24.14 -23.07 28.84
N TYR A 991 -23.61 -21.86 28.95
CA TYR A 991 -23.47 -20.95 27.83
C TYR A 991 -22.18 -21.25 27.08
N LEU A 992 -22.29 -21.48 25.77
CA LEU A 992 -21.14 -21.72 24.90
C LEU A 992 -20.62 -20.39 24.34
N SER A 993 -19.37 -20.04 24.65
CA SER A 993 -18.76 -18.71 24.43
C SER A 993 -18.42 -18.36 22.98
N SER A 994 -18.46 -19.32 22.05
CA SER A 994 -18.09 -19.08 20.65
C SER A 994 -19.04 -18.08 19.94
N ASP A 995 -18.45 -17.21 19.13
CA ASP A 995 -19.16 -16.23 18.28
C ASP A 995 -19.92 -16.86 17.09
N THR A 996 -19.72 -18.17 16.84
CA THR A 996 -20.20 -18.85 15.64
C THR A 996 -21.03 -20.07 15.99
N GLU A 997 -22.27 -20.12 15.46
CA GLU A 997 -23.14 -21.30 15.49
C GLU A 997 -23.12 -22.03 14.15
N TYR A 998 -23.13 -23.36 14.20
CA TYR A 998 -23.19 -24.22 13.02
C TYR A 998 -24.52 -24.97 13.00
N ALA A 999 -25.07 -25.14 11.80
CA ALA A 999 -26.25 -25.97 11.54
C ALA A 999 -25.94 -26.94 10.40
N THR A 1000 -25.84 -28.23 10.71
CA THR A 1000 -25.63 -29.30 9.73
C THR A 1000 -26.96 -30.03 9.49
N SER A 1001 -27.53 -29.86 8.29
CA SER A 1001 -28.71 -30.61 7.84
C SER A 1001 -28.26 -31.96 7.28
N ILE A 1002 -28.86 -33.05 7.77
CA ILE A 1002 -28.47 -34.42 7.44
C ILE A 1002 -29.68 -35.20 6.95
N PHE A 1003 -29.48 -35.95 5.87
CA PHE A 1003 -30.36 -37.02 5.42
C PHE A 1003 -29.63 -38.36 5.55
N TYR A 1004 -30.15 -39.21 6.42
CA TYR A 1004 -29.54 -40.48 6.84
C TYR A 1004 -30.48 -41.65 6.56
N LYS A 1005 -29.89 -42.79 6.22
CA LYS A 1005 -30.56 -44.08 6.09
C LYS A 1005 -29.58 -45.20 6.45
N ASP A 1006 -30.00 -46.09 7.33
CA ASP A 1006 -29.35 -47.39 7.58
C ASP A 1006 -27.82 -47.34 7.71
N GLY A 1007 -27.33 -46.64 8.74
CA GLY A 1007 -25.91 -46.52 9.03
C GLY A 1007 -25.14 -45.58 8.08
N LYS A 1008 -25.82 -44.87 7.18
CA LYS A 1008 -25.16 -44.00 6.21
C LYS A 1008 -25.81 -42.62 6.14
N ILE A 1009 -24.96 -41.59 6.23
CA ILE A 1009 -25.32 -40.24 5.83
C ILE A 1009 -25.33 -40.22 4.29
N LEU A 1010 -26.51 -40.02 3.71
CA LEU A 1010 -26.69 -39.95 2.26
C LEU A 1010 -26.38 -38.56 1.71
N LYS A 1011 -26.69 -37.52 2.50
CA LYS A 1011 -26.34 -36.13 2.19
C LYS A 1011 -26.25 -35.32 3.48
N ASP A 1012 -25.28 -34.43 3.53
CA ASP A 1012 -25.15 -33.41 4.57
C ASP A 1012 -24.86 -32.04 3.95
N ILE A 1013 -25.33 -31.00 4.65
CA ILE A 1013 -25.11 -29.60 4.27
C ILE A 1013 -24.95 -28.77 5.54
N THR A 1014 -23.82 -28.09 5.67
CA THR A 1014 -23.49 -27.26 6.84
C THR A 1014 -23.48 -25.78 6.52
N PHE A 1015 -24.09 -24.98 7.40
CA PHE A 1015 -23.94 -23.53 7.40
C PHE A 1015 -23.41 -23.05 8.75
N SER A 1016 -22.45 -22.12 8.71
CA SER A 1016 -22.03 -21.31 9.86
C SER A 1016 -22.84 -20.01 9.92
N LYS A 1017 -23.05 -19.51 11.13
CA LYS A 1017 -23.71 -18.24 11.44
C LYS A 1017 -22.88 -17.52 12.49
N LYS A 1018 -22.11 -16.53 12.04
CA LYS A 1018 -21.20 -15.76 12.87
C LYS A 1018 -21.88 -14.47 13.34
N SER A 1019 -21.92 -14.26 14.65
CA SER A 1019 -22.38 -13.00 15.25
C SER A 1019 -21.22 -12.02 15.39
N ASN A 1020 -21.54 -10.72 15.42
CA ASN A 1020 -20.60 -9.65 15.78
C ASN A 1020 -20.59 -9.33 17.28
N LYS A 1021 -21.34 -10.07 18.10
CA LYS A 1021 -21.41 -9.92 19.56
C LYS A 1021 -20.72 -11.10 20.26
N ASP A 1022 -20.05 -10.80 21.37
CA ASP A 1022 -19.39 -11.80 22.22
C ASP A 1022 -20.40 -12.69 22.95
N ILE A 1023 -21.54 -12.11 23.35
CA ILE A 1023 -22.64 -12.83 24.01
C ILE A 1023 -23.94 -12.58 23.25
N TYR A 1024 -24.55 -13.65 22.74
CA TYR A 1024 -25.76 -13.55 21.92
C TYR A 1024 -26.64 -14.80 21.98
N ILE A 1025 -27.90 -14.64 21.58
CA ILE A 1025 -28.83 -15.73 21.26
C ILE A 1025 -29.26 -15.53 19.81
N LEU A 1026 -28.87 -16.44 18.91
CA LEU A 1026 -29.04 -16.27 17.46
C LEU A 1026 -30.45 -15.83 17.02
N GLN A 1027 -31.49 -16.36 17.66
CA GLN A 1027 -32.89 -16.06 17.31
C GLN A 1027 -33.38 -14.68 17.77
N GLN A 1028 -32.62 -14.01 18.64
CA GLN A 1028 -32.93 -12.66 19.15
C GLN A 1028 -32.14 -11.57 18.40
N GLU A 1029 -31.23 -11.95 17.51
CA GLU A 1029 -30.39 -11.02 16.75
C GLU A 1029 -31.04 -10.58 15.44
N ASN A 1030 -30.70 -9.36 14.98
CA ASN A 1030 -31.13 -8.93 13.65
C ASN A 1030 -30.36 -9.70 12.58
N LYS A 1031 -31.03 -10.08 11.49
CA LYS A 1031 -30.40 -10.81 10.37
C LYS A 1031 -29.20 -10.10 9.74
N LYS A 1032 -29.14 -8.76 9.83
CA LYS A 1032 -28.02 -7.95 9.33
C LYS A 1032 -26.75 -8.10 10.17
N ASP A 1033 -26.89 -8.51 11.43
CA ASP A 1033 -25.81 -8.65 12.41
C ASP A 1033 -25.24 -10.08 12.42
N ILE A 1034 -25.76 -10.97 11.56
CA ILE A 1034 -25.35 -12.37 11.44
C ILE A 1034 -24.84 -12.65 10.04
N LEU A 1035 -23.56 -13.03 9.93
CA LEU A 1035 -22.98 -13.52 8.68
C LEU A 1035 -23.23 -15.02 8.54
N THR A 1036 -23.97 -15.43 7.50
CA THR A 1036 -24.23 -16.85 7.19
C THR A 1036 -23.35 -17.32 6.04
N LYS A 1037 -22.66 -18.45 6.20
CA LYS A 1037 -21.75 -19.00 5.17
C LYS A 1037 -21.90 -20.52 5.05
N ARG A 1038 -21.78 -21.06 3.83
CA ARG A 1038 -21.70 -22.51 3.57
C ARG A 1038 -20.34 -23.02 4.03
N GLU A 1039 -20.33 -24.10 4.80
CA GLU A 1039 -19.10 -24.74 5.29
C GLU A 1039 -19.14 -26.26 5.05
N GLU A 1040 -17.97 -26.88 5.13
CA GLU A 1040 -17.84 -28.34 5.28
C GLU A 1040 -17.71 -28.68 6.77
N THR A 1041 -18.29 -29.80 7.19
CA THR A 1041 -18.16 -30.28 8.57
C THR A 1041 -17.20 -31.46 8.64
N ARG A 1042 -16.29 -31.43 9.61
CA ARG A 1042 -15.35 -32.53 9.91
C ARG A 1042 -15.90 -33.52 10.95
N PHE A 1043 -17.16 -33.35 11.36
CA PHE A 1043 -17.76 -34.10 12.48
C PHE A 1043 -18.81 -35.12 12.03
N LEU A 1044 -18.80 -35.51 10.75
CA LEU A 1044 -19.82 -36.42 10.18
C LEU A 1044 -19.86 -37.78 10.88
N ASP A 1045 -18.71 -38.36 11.22
CA ASP A 1045 -18.66 -39.64 11.91
C ASP A 1045 -19.31 -39.56 13.30
N ILE A 1046 -19.04 -38.48 14.04
CA ILE A 1046 -19.66 -38.22 15.35
C ILE A 1046 -21.17 -38.04 15.17
N PHE A 1047 -21.60 -37.24 14.20
CA PHE A 1047 -23.02 -37.01 13.93
C PHE A 1047 -23.74 -38.29 13.51
N LYS A 1048 -23.10 -39.14 12.72
CA LYS A 1048 -23.60 -40.46 12.35
C LYS A 1048 -23.81 -41.32 13.60
N SER A 1049 -22.80 -41.45 14.46
CA SER A 1049 -22.90 -42.24 15.70
C SER A 1049 -23.99 -41.72 16.62
N ILE A 1050 -24.18 -40.40 16.72
CA ILE A 1050 -25.28 -39.81 17.49
C ILE A 1050 -26.63 -40.16 16.85
N ILE A 1051 -26.80 -39.97 15.54
CA ILE A 1051 -28.06 -40.29 14.86
C ILE A 1051 -28.45 -41.76 15.03
N GLU A 1052 -27.47 -42.67 15.04
CA GLU A 1052 -27.65 -44.11 15.26
C GLU A 1052 -28.24 -44.43 16.65
N ILE A 1053 -27.94 -43.65 17.68
CA ILE A 1053 -28.55 -43.82 19.02
C ILE A 1053 -30.05 -43.53 18.99
N PHE A 1054 -30.48 -42.55 18.19
CA PHE A 1054 -31.86 -42.06 18.18
C PHE A 1054 -32.71 -42.63 17.04
N THR A 1055 -32.11 -43.36 16.11
CA THR A 1055 -32.77 -43.85 14.89
C THR A 1055 -32.69 -45.38 14.84
N PRO A 1056 -33.83 -46.09 14.84
CA PRO A 1056 -33.83 -47.54 14.71
C PRO A 1056 -33.11 -48.02 13.44
N LYS A 1057 -32.50 -49.21 13.52
CA LYS A 1057 -31.80 -49.83 12.38
C LYS A 1057 -32.75 -50.00 11.18
N GLY A 1058 -32.26 -49.71 9.97
CA GLY A 1058 -33.05 -49.75 8.73
C GLY A 1058 -33.96 -48.55 8.47
N GLU A 1059 -34.08 -47.61 9.40
CA GLU A 1059 -34.94 -46.44 9.26
C GLU A 1059 -34.23 -45.21 8.69
N TYR A 1060 -35.06 -44.25 8.25
CA TYR A 1060 -34.61 -42.95 7.76
C TYR A 1060 -34.56 -41.93 8.90
N CYS A 1061 -33.59 -41.02 8.83
CA CYS A 1061 -33.54 -39.84 9.68
C CYS A 1061 -33.23 -38.58 8.87
N GLN A 1062 -34.13 -37.61 8.93
CA GLN A 1062 -33.93 -36.24 8.46
C GLN A 1062 -33.82 -35.31 9.66
N CYS A 1063 -32.68 -34.64 9.82
CA CYS A 1063 -32.45 -33.75 10.96
C CYS A 1063 -31.56 -32.56 10.62
N SER A 1064 -31.50 -31.60 11.55
CA SER A 1064 -30.59 -30.46 11.52
C SER A 1064 -29.95 -30.33 12.90
N ILE A 1065 -28.66 -30.64 12.97
CA ILE A 1065 -27.86 -30.61 14.19
C ILE A 1065 -27.30 -29.20 14.36
N ASN A 1066 -27.61 -28.56 15.48
CA ASN A 1066 -27.15 -27.22 15.81
C ASN A 1066 -26.11 -27.29 16.93
N TYR A 1067 -24.93 -26.71 16.70
CA TYR A 1067 -23.78 -26.82 17.60
C TYR A 1067 -22.86 -25.60 17.56
N LYS A 1068 -22.04 -25.44 18.59
CA LYS A 1068 -20.83 -24.60 18.53
C LYS A 1068 -19.59 -25.49 18.64
N ILE A 1069 -18.43 -24.97 18.25
CA ILE A 1069 -17.16 -25.70 18.36
C ILE A 1069 -16.40 -25.18 19.57
N GLU A 1070 -16.04 -26.09 20.47
CA GLU A 1070 -15.22 -25.82 21.66
C GLU A 1070 -14.22 -26.96 21.81
N ASP A 1071 -12.94 -26.63 22.07
CA ASP A 1071 -11.85 -27.61 22.17
C ASP A 1071 -11.84 -28.65 21.04
N ASN A 1072 -12.04 -28.17 19.81
CA ASN A 1072 -12.07 -28.98 18.60
C ASN A 1072 -13.22 -30.01 18.53
N LYS A 1073 -14.25 -29.89 19.37
CA LYS A 1073 -15.42 -30.79 19.44
C LYS A 1073 -16.73 -30.05 19.17
N PRO A 1074 -17.73 -30.72 18.55
CA PRO A 1074 -19.06 -30.14 18.35
C PRO A 1074 -19.88 -30.24 19.65
N LYS A 1075 -20.20 -29.09 20.26
CA LYS A 1075 -21.12 -28.98 21.40
C LYS A 1075 -22.54 -28.79 20.89
N ILE A 1076 -23.28 -29.89 20.76
CA ILE A 1076 -24.63 -29.98 20.21
C ILE A 1076 -25.65 -29.55 21.27
N PHE A 1077 -26.32 -28.43 21.01
CA PHE A 1077 -27.30 -27.89 21.94
C PHE A 1077 -28.76 -28.10 21.48
N GLU A 1078 -28.97 -28.54 20.24
CA GLU A 1078 -30.28 -28.92 19.71
C GLU A 1078 -30.14 -29.80 18.45
N ILE A 1079 -30.96 -30.84 18.34
CA ILE A 1079 -31.20 -31.55 17.07
C ILE A 1079 -32.65 -31.30 16.67
N ASN A 1080 -32.85 -30.63 15.54
CA ASN A 1080 -34.18 -30.46 14.97
C ASN A 1080 -34.52 -31.69 14.13
N PRO A 1081 -35.65 -32.38 14.34
CA PRO A 1081 -35.99 -33.62 13.64
C PRO A 1081 -36.58 -33.36 12.24
N ARG A 1082 -35.92 -32.51 11.47
CA ARG A 1082 -36.27 -32.10 10.09
C ARG A 1082 -35.04 -31.44 9.46
N ILE A 1083 -35.04 -31.37 8.13
CA ILE A 1083 -34.07 -30.54 7.40
C ILE A 1083 -34.13 -29.06 7.88
N GLY A 1084 -32.98 -28.40 7.90
CA GLY A 1084 -32.82 -27.04 8.42
C GLY A 1084 -33.56 -25.99 7.59
N TYR A 1085 -34.25 -25.05 8.24
CA TYR A 1085 -34.88 -23.91 7.55
C TYR A 1085 -33.87 -23.03 6.80
N THR A 1086 -32.66 -22.89 7.34
CA THR A 1086 -31.59 -22.12 6.69
C THR A 1086 -31.29 -22.68 5.31
N LEU A 1087 -31.14 -24.00 5.17
CA LEU A 1087 -30.91 -24.66 3.89
C LEU A 1087 -31.99 -24.31 2.85
N ALA A 1088 -33.26 -24.30 3.24
CA ALA A 1088 -34.36 -23.95 2.33
C ALA A 1088 -34.27 -22.53 1.73
N GLY A 1089 -33.45 -21.65 2.32
CA GLY A 1089 -33.18 -20.31 1.78
C GLY A 1089 -32.04 -20.24 0.76
N PHE A 1090 -31.29 -21.33 0.56
CA PHE A 1090 -30.17 -21.46 -0.38
C PHE A 1090 -30.53 -22.51 -1.43
N CYS A 1091 -31.00 -22.08 -2.60
CA CYS A 1091 -31.74 -22.95 -3.52
C CYS A 1091 -30.91 -24.05 -4.20
N ASP A 1092 -29.63 -23.82 -4.48
CA ASP A 1092 -28.76 -24.82 -5.10
C ASP A 1092 -28.45 -25.93 -4.08
N ASP A 1093 -28.00 -25.53 -2.89
CA ASP A 1093 -27.77 -26.44 -1.77
C ASP A 1093 -29.05 -27.23 -1.42
N PHE A 1094 -30.20 -26.55 -1.44
CA PHE A 1094 -31.47 -27.21 -1.18
C PHE A 1094 -31.86 -28.20 -2.28
N LYS A 1095 -31.55 -27.90 -3.55
CA LYS A 1095 -31.77 -28.81 -4.69
C LYS A 1095 -31.05 -30.13 -4.48
N ASP A 1096 -29.77 -30.09 -4.14
CA ASP A 1096 -28.96 -31.28 -3.85
C ASP A 1096 -29.59 -32.19 -2.78
N MET A 1097 -30.08 -31.59 -1.69
CA MET A 1097 -30.74 -32.34 -0.61
C MET A 1097 -32.05 -32.96 -1.09
N ILE A 1098 -32.82 -32.22 -1.91
CA ILE A 1098 -34.10 -32.68 -2.44
C ILE A 1098 -33.92 -33.76 -3.52
N GLU A 1099 -32.89 -33.72 -4.35
CA GLU A 1099 -32.60 -34.78 -5.32
C GLU A 1099 -32.39 -36.13 -4.65
N VAL A 1100 -31.62 -36.17 -3.56
CA VAL A 1100 -31.44 -37.38 -2.74
C VAL A 1100 -32.77 -37.82 -2.11
N TYR A 1101 -33.55 -36.87 -1.58
CA TYR A 1101 -34.87 -37.16 -1.01
C TYR A 1101 -35.82 -37.76 -2.06
N LEU A 1102 -35.89 -37.21 -3.26
CA LEU A 1102 -36.76 -37.68 -4.35
C LEU A 1102 -36.39 -39.10 -4.76
N HIS A 1103 -35.11 -39.34 -5.01
CA HIS A 1103 -34.60 -40.65 -5.37
C HIS A 1103 -34.91 -41.71 -4.30
N GLU A 1104 -34.67 -41.41 -3.02
CA GLU A 1104 -35.00 -42.34 -1.94
C GLU A 1104 -36.51 -42.52 -1.72
N THR A 1105 -37.30 -41.47 -1.97
CA THR A 1105 -38.76 -41.52 -1.87
C THR A 1105 -39.35 -42.47 -2.91
N VAL A 1106 -38.85 -42.42 -4.16
CA VAL A 1106 -39.23 -43.36 -5.23
C VAL A 1106 -38.83 -44.78 -4.87
N LYS A 1107 -37.58 -45.00 -4.45
CA LYS A 1107 -37.10 -46.32 -4.02
C LYS A 1107 -37.93 -46.91 -2.88
N LYS A 1108 -38.27 -46.10 -1.88
CA LYS A 1108 -39.11 -46.53 -0.76
C LYS A 1108 -40.51 -46.92 -1.21
N GLN A 1109 -41.06 -46.21 -2.20
CA GLN A 1109 -42.37 -46.54 -2.77
C GLN A 1109 -42.32 -47.82 -3.62
N GLN A 1110 -41.27 -48.02 -4.44
CA GLN A 1110 -41.05 -49.25 -5.20
C GLN A 1110 -40.97 -50.50 -4.31
N ASN A 1111 -40.36 -50.39 -3.12
CA ASN A 1111 -40.33 -51.50 -2.17
C ASN A 1111 -41.70 -51.82 -1.56
N ASN A 1112 -42.66 -50.88 -1.60
CA ASN A 1112 -44.01 -51.04 -1.06
C ASN A 1112 -45.05 -51.42 -2.14
N ASP A 1113 -44.85 -51.01 -3.40
CA ASP A 1113 -45.76 -51.24 -4.52
C ASP A 1113 -45.19 -52.26 -5.53
N LYS A 1114 -46.01 -53.18 -6.07
CA LYS A 1114 -45.61 -54.09 -7.17
C LYS A 1114 -45.42 -53.40 -8.54
N LYS A 1115 -45.41 -52.07 -8.61
CA LYS A 1115 -45.34 -51.28 -9.85
C LYS A 1115 -44.01 -50.49 -9.91
N GLU A 1116 -43.30 -50.58 -11.04
CA GLU A 1116 -42.09 -49.80 -11.29
C GLU A 1116 -42.42 -48.32 -11.54
N TRP A 1117 -41.72 -47.44 -10.84
CA TRP A 1117 -41.77 -45.97 -11.00
C TRP A 1117 -40.38 -45.47 -11.40
N ARG A 1118 -40.24 -44.55 -12.38
CA ARG A 1118 -38.93 -43.96 -12.75
C ARG A 1118 -38.78 -42.54 -12.24
N THR A 1119 -37.56 -42.12 -11.94
CA THR A 1119 -37.24 -40.74 -11.53
C THR A 1119 -37.57 -39.71 -12.61
N ASP A 1120 -37.49 -40.08 -13.89
CA ASP A 1120 -37.75 -39.18 -15.04
C ASP A 1120 -39.26 -38.99 -15.33
N GLU A 1121 -40.13 -39.75 -14.64
CA GLU A 1121 -41.59 -39.60 -14.70
C GLU A 1121 -42.13 -38.57 -13.69
N ILE A 1122 -41.26 -38.04 -12.82
CA ILE A 1122 -41.52 -37.00 -11.81
C ILE A 1122 -41.00 -35.67 -12.34
#